data_AF-A0A2C5Z8G1-F1
#
_entry.id   AF-A0A2C5Z8G1-F1
#
_cell.length_a   1.000
_cell.length_b   1.000
_cell.length_c   1.000
_cell.angle_alpha   90.00
_cell.angle_beta   90.00
_cell.angle_gamma   90.00
#
_symmetry.space_group_name_H-M   'P 1'
#
loop_
_entity.id
_entity.type
_entity.pdbx_description
1 polymer ?
#
loop_
_entity_poly.entity_id
_entity_poly.type
_entity_poly.pdbx_seq_one_letter_code
_entity_poly.pdbx_strand_id
1 'polypeptide(L)'
;MAPSSVIMSDAPSQAARPSRNLGPPSSAQMSEGLGALSEDGFADDQVPDRARTTDTAEVPRVEDKVGLLVKDYFQEFIEGFVEEPSSSGAPASSAVSGDKYYVARIRGMRDYQLSTLYVDFKHMLSYNPGLANGVVQDYYRMLPFLTAGLNNMIMQYEPQYFKEHRQPTASGSQSTSQRSLRKNEHQQTDKLFAIAIFNLPLVSRVRSLRAANIGQLLSISGTVTRTSEVRPELSLATFVCEDCRAIVPNVEQTFRYTEPTQCPNGVCANRVNWQLDIRHSTFVDWQKVRIQENSSEIPTGSMPRTLDVILRGEMVDRAKAGEKCIFTGALIVVPDVSQLGLPGVRATAVRDERGLPRGDDAGGSGVSGLKALGVRDLTYRLAFLACMVVSDTTSKAGGSATAEVMTALAQRSEAETTEEMQQAILASMNEAELAHLRDMVNGDDIYGRLVRSMAPMVYGHEVVKKGILLQLLSGVHKTTPEGMQLRGDINICIVGDPSTSKSQFLKYVCSFAPRAVYTSGKASSAAGLTAAVVKDEETGDFTIEAGALMLADNGICAIDEFDKMDMVDQVAIHEAMEQQTISIAKAGIHATLNARTSILAAANPVGGRYNRKTTLRSNINMSAPIMSRFDLFFVILDECSEQVDRHLASHIVAIHQHRDAAVEPEFSTEQLQRFIRFARTFQPTFTDAAKELLVDKYKQLRADDAQGGVGRNSYRITVRQLESMIRLSEAIARAFCTDKIEPSMVAEAYDLLRQSIISVEYDDVEVDDEEAINANNNNNNNEDDDDDDQDSPPRGPHLHRAATAALGHQDPAAPKPPKKKHTMTHEKYASMVNTFVQRISDDESSSGDGLSQDSLLEWYLEQREDDLASEESYHQERALAVLVLKKMVKDNILMALRGEGLVDEQGASSSASAAVVYVLHPNCAVEEF
;
A
#
# COMPACT_ATOMS: atom_id res chain seq x y z
N MET A 1 16.71 4.97 54.10
CA MET A 1 17.79 5.18 55.11
C MET A 1 18.84 6.10 54.49
N ALA A 2 19.38 7.05 55.26
CA ALA A 2 20.61 7.82 54.95
C ALA A 2 21.78 7.25 55.81
N PRO A 3 22.95 7.89 56.10
CA PRO A 3 23.38 9.31 56.06
C PRO A 3 24.36 9.58 54.86
N SER A 4 25.25 10.59 54.76
CA SER A 4 25.63 11.80 55.54
C SER A 4 26.15 12.90 54.56
N SER A 5 26.15 14.22 54.76
CA SER A 5 25.93 15.15 55.91
C SER A 5 27.17 15.69 56.68
N VAL A 6 28.08 16.39 55.99
CA VAL A 6 29.28 17.08 56.57
C VAL A 6 29.62 18.32 55.71
N ILE A 7 30.04 19.52 56.18
CA ILE A 7 29.76 20.29 57.43
C ILE A 7 30.08 21.80 57.19
N MET A 8 30.16 22.64 58.24
CA MET A 8 30.44 24.10 58.24
C MET A 8 31.99 24.39 58.33
N SER A 9 32.58 25.60 58.44
CA SER A 9 32.10 26.95 58.83
C SER A 9 33.07 28.11 58.45
N ASP A 10 32.57 29.35 58.52
CA ASP A 10 33.23 30.62 58.93
C ASP A 10 34.31 31.34 58.09
N ALA A 11 34.50 32.62 58.42
CA ALA A 11 35.28 33.65 57.72
C ALA A 11 36.39 34.26 58.61
N PRO A 12 37.20 35.20 58.09
CA PRO A 12 37.29 36.51 58.75
C PRO A 12 37.30 37.73 57.78
N SER A 13 37.61 38.93 58.28
CA SER A 13 37.26 40.23 57.68
C SER A 13 38.42 41.26 57.64
N GLN A 14 38.13 42.46 57.09
CA GLN A 14 38.87 43.76 57.14
C GLN A 14 39.80 44.14 55.95
N ALA A 15 39.92 45.41 55.51
CA ALA A 15 39.13 46.65 55.77
C ALA A 15 39.44 47.80 54.77
N ALA A 16 38.60 48.88 54.81
CA ALA A 16 38.82 50.29 54.40
C ALA A 16 39.18 50.63 52.91
N ARG A 17 38.44 51.44 52.14
CA ARG A 17 38.05 52.91 52.21
C ARG A 17 39.17 53.88 51.76
N PRO A 18 38.91 55.10 51.20
CA PRO A 18 37.73 56.03 51.31
C PRO A 18 36.95 56.27 49.98
N SER A 19 35.65 56.66 49.91
CA SER A 19 34.89 57.88 50.34
C SER A 19 34.92 59.04 49.31
N ARG A 20 33.88 59.89 49.07
CA ARG A 20 32.66 60.23 49.86
C ARG A 20 31.63 61.11 49.06
N ASN A 21 30.31 60.96 49.34
CA ASN A 21 29.22 62.00 49.36
C ASN A 21 28.91 62.93 48.13
N LEU A 22 27.74 63.58 47.95
CA LEU A 22 26.32 63.39 48.40
C LEU A 22 25.38 64.34 47.60
N GLY A 23 24.16 63.91 47.26
CA GLY A 23 23.00 64.82 47.12
C GLY A 23 22.75 65.52 45.75
N PRO A 24 21.70 66.36 45.65
CA PRO A 24 20.42 65.95 45.05
C PRO A 24 20.02 66.73 43.77
N PRO A 25 18.95 66.32 43.03
CA PRO A 25 18.66 66.85 41.70
C PRO A 25 17.87 68.16 41.67
N SER A 26 18.04 68.94 40.60
CA SER A 26 17.15 70.04 40.22
C SER A 26 17.06 70.22 38.70
N SER A 27 16.02 70.92 38.25
CA SER A 27 15.54 71.04 36.87
C SER A 27 16.37 71.95 35.95
N ALA A 28 16.38 71.64 34.63
CA ALA A 28 15.94 72.51 33.51
C ALA A 28 16.79 72.39 32.22
N GLN A 29 16.12 72.56 31.07
CA GLN A 29 16.59 73.08 29.77
C GLN A 29 17.81 72.39 29.09
N MET A 30 17.63 71.71 27.94
CA MET A 30 17.41 72.23 26.57
C MET A 30 18.67 72.69 25.83
N SER A 31 19.15 71.83 24.92
CA SER A 31 19.78 72.14 23.61
C SER A 31 19.96 70.79 22.89
N GLU A 32 19.22 70.55 21.80
CA GLU A 32 19.66 70.74 20.41
C GLU A 32 20.71 69.74 19.93
N GLY A 33 20.29 68.87 19.00
CA GLY A 33 21.12 67.92 18.27
C GLY A 33 20.42 67.52 16.98
N LEU A 34 20.97 67.93 15.84
CA LEU A 34 20.47 67.61 14.51
C LEU A 34 20.61 66.10 14.23
N GLY A 35 19.79 65.44 13.40
CA GLY A 35 18.70 65.94 12.56
C GLY A 35 18.71 65.20 11.22
N ALA A 36 17.69 64.39 10.96
CA ALA A 36 17.52 63.65 9.70
C ALA A 36 16.02 63.55 9.38
N LEU A 37 15.65 63.92 8.15
CA LEU A 37 14.26 63.91 7.68
C LEU A 37 14.05 62.75 6.71
N SER A 38 12.93 62.05 6.89
CA SER A 38 12.22 61.31 5.84
C SER A 38 10.75 61.25 6.23
N GLU A 39 9.87 61.66 5.32
CA GLU A 39 8.45 61.85 5.57
C GLU A 39 7.66 60.55 5.35
N ASP A 40 6.77 60.20 6.29
CA ASP A 40 5.42 59.68 6.02
C ASP A 40 4.69 59.48 7.36
N GLY A 41 3.98 60.52 7.79
CA GLY A 41 3.30 60.54 9.10
C GLY A 41 1.90 59.92 9.03
N PHE A 42 1.74 58.73 9.61
CA PHE A 42 0.41 58.17 9.89
C PHE A 42 -0.33 59.07 10.89
N ALA A 43 -1.51 59.55 10.50
CA ALA A 43 -2.32 60.46 11.30
C ALA A 43 -3.44 59.72 12.04
N ASP A 44 -3.10 58.97 13.11
CA ASP A 44 -4.09 58.53 14.09
C ASP A 44 -3.46 58.26 15.47
N ASP A 45 -3.40 59.30 16.31
CA ASP A 45 -3.07 59.18 17.74
C ASP A 45 -3.64 60.37 18.57
N GLN A 46 -4.94 60.65 18.41
CA GLN A 46 -5.66 61.60 19.27
C GLN A 46 -6.34 60.88 20.44
N VAL A 47 -5.74 60.96 21.62
CA VAL A 47 -6.32 60.44 22.87
C VAL A 47 -7.62 61.20 23.20
N PRO A 48 -8.80 60.54 23.26
CA PRO A 48 -10.07 61.21 23.49
C PRO A 48 -10.30 61.50 24.98
N ASP A 49 -9.77 62.62 25.46
CA ASP A 49 -9.92 63.06 26.86
C ASP A 49 -11.34 63.57 27.17
N ARG A 50 -12.26 62.64 27.48
CA ARG A 50 -13.32 62.81 28.51
C ARG A 50 -14.22 61.57 28.64
N ALA A 51 -14.52 61.21 29.89
CA ALA A 51 -15.59 60.26 30.19
C ALA A 51 -16.97 60.84 29.82
N ARG A 52 -17.55 60.38 28.72
CA ARG A 52 -18.98 60.45 28.45
C ARG A 52 -19.62 59.10 28.77
N THR A 53 -20.69 59.12 29.56
CA THR A 53 -21.65 58.02 29.60
C THR A 53 -22.42 57.99 28.28
N THR A 54 -21.91 57.23 27.31
CA THR A 54 -22.60 56.95 26.05
C THR A 54 -23.55 55.78 26.24
N ASP A 55 -24.80 55.94 25.79
CA ASP A 55 -25.74 54.81 25.66
C ASP A 55 -25.10 53.71 24.80
N THR A 56 -25.20 52.45 25.23
CA THR A 56 -24.64 51.28 24.53
C THR A 56 -25.49 50.84 23.33
N ALA A 57 -26.26 51.76 22.75
CA ALA A 57 -27.12 51.53 21.60
C ALA A 57 -26.34 51.73 20.29
N GLU A 58 -26.13 50.63 19.57
CA GLU A 58 -25.72 50.60 18.16
C GLU A 58 -24.40 51.34 17.84
N VAL A 59 -23.29 50.93 18.49
CA VAL A 59 -22.00 50.95 17.78
C VAL A 59 -22.14 50.00 16.57
N PRO A 60 -21.98 50.47 15.32
CA PRO A 60 -22.16 49.64 14.15
C PRO A 60 -21.11 48.52 14.12
N ARG A 61 -21.54 47.30 13.83
CA ARG A 61 -20.61 46.18 13.64
C ARG A 61 -19.82 46.40 12.35
N VAL A 62 -18.52 46.11 12.38
CA VAL A 62 -17.70 46.12 11.16
C VAL A 62 -18.04 44.87 10.36
N GLU A 63 -18.73 45.06 9.23
CA GLU A 63 -19.16 43.97 8.35
C GLU A 63 -18.05 43.58 7.37
N ASP A 64 -17.70 42.29 7.32
CA ASP A 64 -16.74 41.76 6.34
C ASP A 64 -17.40 41.66 4.96
N LYS A 65 -17.20 42.71 4.16
CA LYS A 65 -17.71 42.81 2.79
C LYS A 65 -17.23 41.65 1.89
N VAL A 66 -16.06 41.08 2.16
CA VAL A 66 -15.54 39.94 1.38
C VAL A 66 -16.27 38.67 1.80
N GLY A 67 -16.45 38.44 3.11
CA GLY A 67 -17.24 37.32 3.62
C GLY A 67 -18.69 37.33 3.13
N LEU A 68 -19.33 38.51 3.05
CA LEU A 68 -20.67 38.67 2.49
C LEU A 68 -20.71 38.35 0.98
N LEU A 69 -19.78 38.87 0.18
CA LEU A 69 -19.70 38.53 -1.25
C LEU A 69 -19.44 37.03 -1.49
N VAL A 70 -18.57 36.40 -0.68
CA VAL A 70 -18.31 34.95 -0.74
C VAL A 70 -19.57 34.14 -0.41
N LYS A 71 -20.34 34.55 0.61
CA LYS A 71 -21.64 33.97 0.94
C LYS A 71 -22.62 34.06 -0.23
N ASP A 72 -22.71 35.23 -0.87
CA ASP A 72 -23.70 35.47 -1.93
C ASP A 72 -23.31 34.73 -3.23
N TYR A 73 -22.04 34.71 -3.62
CA TYR A 73 -21.56 33.87 -4.74
C TYR A 73 -21.70 32.37 -4.46
N PHE A 74 -21.56 31.92 -3.21
CA PHE A 74 -21.79 30.51 -2.83
C PHE A 74 -23.28 30.14 -2.89
N GLN A 75 -24.17 31.10 -2.64
CA GLN A 75 -25.60 30.95 -2.87
C GLN A 75 -25.93 30.81 -4.36
N GLU A 76 -25.42 31.72 -5.20
CA GLU A 76 -25.57 31.64 -6.67
C GLU A 76 -25.03 30.31 -7.23
N PHE A 77 -23.91 29.81 -6.71
CA PHE A 77 -23.35 28.51 -7.09
C PHE A 77 -24.30 27.33 -6.78
N ILE A 78 -24.87 27.28 -5.58
CA ILE A 78 -25.83 26.21 -5.17
C ILE A 78 -27.09 26.23 -6.05
N GLU A 79 -27.54 27.42 -6.46
CA GLU A 79 -28.74 27.55 -7.31
C GLU A 79 -28.46 27.41 -8.81
N GLY A 80 -27.27 27.78 -9.28
CA GLY A 80 -26.95 27.91 -10.70
C GLY A 80 -26.22 26.71 -11.30
N PHE A 81 -25.63 25.83 -10.49
CA PHE A 81 -24.86 24.70 -11.00
C PHE A 81 -25.77 23.59 -11.58
N VAL A 82 -25.67 23.43 -12.89
CA VAL A 82 -26.20 22.31 -13.68
C VAL A 82 -25.04 21.35 -13.95
N GLU A 83 -25.25 20.06 -13.76
CA GLU A 83 -24.30 19.03 -14.18
C GLU A 83 -24.59 18.68 -15.64
N GLU A 84 -23.67 18.99 -16.56
CA GLU A 84 -23.79 18.54 -17.96
C GLU A 84 -23.64 17.01 -17.98
N PRO A 85 -24.63 16.25 -18.49
CA PRO A 85 -24.53 14.79 -18.53
C PRO A 85 -23.41 14.38 -19.50
N SER A 86 -22.45 13.62 -19.00
CA SER A 86 -21.34 13.10 -19.81
C SER A 86 -21.88 12.25 -20.97
N SER A 87 -21.43 12.54 -22.18
CA SER A 87 -22.09 12.19 -23.44
C SER A 87 -21.98 10.70 -23.88
N SER A 88 -21.75 9.80 -22.93
CA SER A 88 -21.54 8.36 -23.14
C SER A 88 -22.30 7.43 -22.18
N GLY A 89 -23.09 7.97 -21.24
CA GLY A 89 -23.93 7.18 -20.33
C GLY A 89 -25.43 7.36 -20.58
N ALA A 90 -26.16 6.27 -20.79
CA ALA A 90 -27.62 6.29 -20.68
C ALA A 90 -28.01 6.36 -19.19
N PRO A 91 -28.97 7.22 -18.77
CA PRO A 91 -29.27 7.40 -17.36
C PRO A 91 -29.92 6.15 -16.76
N ALA A 92 -29.32 5.63 -15.68
CA ALA A 92 -29.92 4.58 -14.87
C ALA A 92 -31.30 5.04 -14.37
N SER A 93 -32.32 4.21 -14.59
CA SER A 93 -33.72 4.63 -14.44
C SER A 93 -34.14 4.84 -12.98
N SER A 94 -35.08 5.78 -12.78
CA SER A 94 -35.86 6.02 -11.54
C SER A 94 -35.28 6.91 -10.43
N ALA A 95 -34.33 7.80 -10.75
CA ALA A 95 -34.22 9.09 -10.04
C ALA A 95 -34.52 10.24 -11.01
N VAL A 96 -35.46 11.13 -10.66
CA VAL A 96 -35.71 12.35 -11.44
C VAL A 96 -34.70 13.41 -11.00
N SER A 97 -33.51 13.37 -11.59
CA SER A 97 -32.57 14.49 -11.56
C SER A 97 -33.20 15.69 -12.27
N GLY A 98 -33.81 16.59 -11.50
CA GLY A 98 -34.09 17.94 -11.98
C GLY A 98 -32.77 18.71 -12.13
N ASP A 99 -32.75 19.70 -13.01
CA ASP A 99 -31.56 20.37 -13.58
C ASP A 99 -30.54 20.99 -12.58
N LYS A 100 -30.78 20.94 -11.26
CA LYS A 100 -29.96 21.56 -10.22
C LYS A 100 -29.42 20.52 -9.23
N TYR A 101 -28.17 20.10 -9.44
CA TYR A 101 -27.49 19.05 -8.65
C TYR A 101 -27.51 19.31 -7.14
N TYR A 102 -27.05 20.48 -6.68
CA TYR A 102 -26.98 20.79 -5.25
C TYR A 102 -28.35 20.97 -4.59
N VAL A 103 -29.35 21.46 -5.33
CA VAL A 103 -30.74 21.56 -4.82
C VAL A 103 -31.34 20.16 -4.64
N ALA A 104 -31.04 19.21 -5.53
CA ALA A 104 -31.40 17.80 -5.34
C ALA A 104 -30.69 17.20 -4.11
N ARG A 105 -29.40 17.52 -3.89
CA ARG A 105 -28.67 17.07 -2.69
C ARG A 105 -29.23 17.66 -1.39
N ILE A 106 -29.69 18.92 -1.39
CA ILE A 106 -30.36 19.56 -0.23
C ILE A 106 -31.69 18.87 0.09
N ARG A 107 -32.46 18.43 -0.92
CA ARG A 107 -33.65 17.58 -0.68
C ARG A 107 -33.26 16.22 -0.08
N GLY A 108 -32.22 15.58 -0.61
CA GLY A 108 -31.66 14.36 -0.02
C GLY A 108 -31.23 14.51 1.45
N MET A 109 -30.69 15.68 1.85
CA MET A 109 -30.38 15.94 3.28
C MET A 109 -31.62 15.87 4.18
N ARG A 110 -32.80 16.25 3.69
CA ARG A 110 -34.06 16.09 4.43
C ARG A 110 -34.45 14.61 4.52
N ASP A 111 -34.45 13.90 3.40
CA ASP A 111 -34.91 12.51 3.32
C ASP A 111 -34.05 11.55 4.16
N TYR A 112 -32.73 11.76 4.16
CA TYR A 112 -31.75 11.00 4.96
C TYR A 112 -31.42 11.66 6.32
N GLN A 113 -32.06 12.78 6.66
CA GLN A 113 -31.86 13.58 7.89
C GLN A 113 -30.42 14.01 8.20
N LEU A 114 -29.58 14.13 7.16
CA LEU A 114 -28.17 14.51 7.24
C LEU A 114 -27.98 15.98 7.65
N SER A 115 -26.90 16.26 8.36
CA SER A 115 -26.47 17.64 8.69
C SER A 115 -25.32 18.15 7.81
N THR A 116 -24.71 17.28 7.01
CA THR A 116 -23.60 17.65 6.11
C THR A 116 -24.05 17.85 4.65
N LEU A 117 -23.60 18.94 4.02
CA LEU A 117 -23.62 19.08 2.57
C LEU A 117 -22.24 18.82 2.01
N TYR A 118 -22.16 17.86 1.09
CA TYR A 118 -20.94 17.50 0.38
C TYR A 118 -20.80 18.38 -0.87
N VAL A 119 -19.67 19.06 -1.01
CA VAL A 119 -19.39 19.98 -2.13
C VAL A 119 -18.08 19.61 -2.82
N ASP A 120 -18.18 19.23 -4.10
CA ASP A 120 -17.03 18.96 -4.94
C ASP A 120 -16.29 20.27 -5.30
N PHE A 121 -14.99 20.33 -5.02
CA PHE A 121 -14.17 21.50 -5.31
C PHE A 121 -13.98 21.76 -6.82
N LYS A 122 -14.01 20.72 -7.66
CA LYS A 122 -13.93 20.89 -9.12
C LYS A 122 -15.13 21.66 -9.68
N HIS A 123 -16.32 21.42 -9.11
CA HIS A 123 -17.55 22.11 -9.51
C HIS A 123 -17.52 23.58 -9.09
N MET A 124 -16.99 23.90 -7.90
CA MET A 124 -16.75 25.28 -7.49
C MET A 124 -15.74 25.98 -8.41
N LEU A 125 -14.66 25.29 -8.78
CA LEU A 125 -13.61 25.82 -9.66
C LEU A 125 -14.11 26.07 -11.09
N SER A 126 -14.97 25.20 -11.63
CA SER A 126 -15.53 25.37 -12.98
C SER A 126 -16.59 26.47 -13.06
N TYR A 127 -17.38 26.68 -12.01
CA TYR A 127 -18.39 27.75 -11.98
C TYR A 127 -17.78 29.13 -11.69
N ASN A 128 -16.94 29.25 -10.64
CA ASN A 128 -16.31 30.51 -10.28
C ASN A 128 -14.92 30.29 -9.64
N PRO A 129 -13.83 30.41 -10.40
CA PRO A 129 -12.47 30.23 -9.88
C PRO A 129 -12.07 31.31 -8.87
N GLY A 130 -12.71 32.48 -8.86
CA GLY A 130 -12.50 33.51 -7.85
C GLY A 130 -13.01 33.07 -6.47
N LEU A 131 -14.23 32.51 -6.43
CA LEU A 131 -14.81 31.90 -5.22
C LEU A 131 -13.94 30.74 -4.73
N ALA A 132 -13.59 29.80 -5.62
CA ALA A 132 -12.78 28.62 -5.26
C ALA A 132 -11.41 29.00 -4.65
N ASN A 133 -10.69 29.96 -5.26
CA ASN A 133 -9.39 30.41 -4.75
C ASN A 133 -9.52 31.18 -3.41
N GLY A 134 -10.54 32.02 -3.25
CA GLY A 134 -10.80 32.73 -1.98
C GLY A 134 -11.12 31.77 -0.82
N VAL A 135 -11.90 30.72 -1.10
CA VAL A 135 -12.22 29.66 -0.13
C VAL A 135 -10.99 28.81 0.20
N VAL A 136 -10.04 28.61 -0.72
CA VAL A 136 -8.76 27.93 -0.42
C VAL A 136 -7.83 28.78 0.45
N GLN A 137 -7.72 30.09 0.19
CA GLN A 137 -6.79 30.96 0.91
C GLN A 137 -7.23 31.23 2.35
N ASP A 138 -8.50 31.60 2.57
CA ASP A 138 -9.00 32.12 3.86
C ASP A 138 -10.09 31.19 4.47
N TYR A 139 -10.02 29.87 4.23
CA TYR A 139 -11.09 28.91 4.58
C TYR A 139 -11.68 29.08 5.98
N TYR A 140 -10.82 29.12 7.02
CA TYR A 140 -11.28 29.22 8.41
C TYR A 140 -12.04 30.53 8.71
N ARG A 141 -11.72 31.62 8.00
CA ARG A 141 -12.44 32.91 8.06
C ARG A 141 -13.75 32.86 7.27
N MET A 142 -13.78 32.18 6.13
CA MET A 142 -14.94 32.11 5.25
C MET A 142 -15.99 31.09 5.71
N LEU A 143 -15.59 30.05 6.45
CA LEU A 143 -16.45 28.97 6.97
C LEU A 143 -17.78 29.46 7.61
N PRO A 144 -17.81 30.42 8.57
CA PRO A 144 -19.06 30.91 9.14
C PRO A 144 -19.97 31.65 8.13
N PHE A 145 -19.39 32.28 7.10
CA PHE A 145 -20.16 32.91 6.02
C PHE A 145 -20.74 31.87 5.06
N LEU A 146 -19.99 30.80 4.77
CA LEU A 146 -20.45 29.67 3.95
C LEU A 146 -21.58 28.89 4.63
N THR A 147 -21.48 28.59 5.94
CA THR A 147 -22.56 27.93 6.68
C THR A 147 -23.79 28.83 6.83
N ALA A 148 -23.62 30.15 7.00
CA ALA A 148 -24.73 31.10 6.92
C ALA A 148 -25.35 31.15 5.51
N GLY A 149 -24.55 31.04 4.45
CA GLY A 149 -25.02 30.93 3.06
C GLY A 149 -25.91 29.69 2.85
N LEU A 150 -25.43 28.54 3.32
CA LEU A 150 -26.13 27.26 3.28
C LEU A 150 -27.42 27.25 4.13
N ASN A 151 -27.39 27.80 5.35
CA ASN A 151 -28.58 27.86 6.21
C ASN A 151 -29.73 28.62 5.54
N ASN A 152 -29.42 29.70 4.83
CA ASN A 152 -30.40 30.44 4.04
C ASN A 152 -30.94 29.62 2.86
N MET A 153 -30.11 28.83 2.18
CA MET A 153 -30.56 27.95 1.09
C MET A 153 -31.47 26.82 1.59
N ILE A 154 -31.12 26.17 2.72
CA ILE A 154 -32.01 25.19 3.35
C ILE A 154 -33.33 25.86 3.79
N MET A 155 -33.28 27.09 4.32
CA MET A 155 -34.49 27.84 4.69
C MET A 155 -35.38 28.19 3.48
N GLN A 156 -34.81 28.43 2.29
CA GLN A 156 -35.57 28.72 1.07
C GLN A 156 -36.19 27.45 0.46
N TYR A 157 -35.38 26.41 0.26
CA TYR A 157 -35.79 25.19 -0.45
C TYR A 157 -36.53 24.18 0.43
N GLU A 158 -36.14 24.01 1.70
CA GLU A 158 -36.74 23.06 2.66
C GLU A 158 -37.14 23.71 3.99
N PRO A 159 -38.12 24.65 3.97
CA PRO A 159 -38.56 25.42 5.14
C PRO A 159 -39.32 24.60 6.20
N GLN A 160 -39.47 23.29 6.04
CA GLN A 160 -39.97 22.37 7.07
C GLN A 160 -38.80 21.83 7.90
N TYR A 161 -37.82 21.22 7.24
CA TYR A 161 -36.61 20.64 7.84
C TYR A 161 -35.84 21.66 8.70
N PHE A 162 -35.70 22.90 8.23
CA PHE A 162 -35.07 24.00 8.97
C PHE A 162 -35.87 24.46 10.22
N LYS A 163 -37.20 24.29 10.23
CA LYS A 163 -38.04 24.67 11.39
C LYS A 163 -38.11 23.57 12.44
N GLU A 164 -38.12 22.30 12.01
CA GLU A 164 -38.14 21.14 12.92
C GLU A 164 -36.86 21.06 13.76
N HIS A 165 -35.72 21.47 13.20
CA HIS A 165 -34.45 21.56 13.91
C HIS A 165 -34.18 22.93 14.55
N ARG A 166 -35.13 23.87 14.55
CA ARG A 166 -34.95 25.18 15.19
C ARG A 166 -35.33 25.09 16.67
N GLN A 167 -34.44 25.54 17.56
CA GLN A 167 -34.70 25.58 19.00
C GLN A 167 -36.07 26.19 19.31
N PRO A 168 -36.99 25.43 19.93
CA PRO A 168 -38.25 25.96 20.42
C PRO A 168 -37.98 26.81 21.66
N THR A 169 -37.81 28.11 21.47
CA THR A 169 -37.73 29.08 22.58
C THR A 169 -38.93 28.90 23.50
N ALA A 170 -38.68 28.55 24.77
CA ALA A 170 -39.70 28.21 25.75
C ALA A 170 -40.49 29.45 26.24
N SER A 171 -41.26 30.06 25.33
CA SER A 171 -42.11 31.24 25.56
C SER A 171 -43.26 31.32 24.54
N GLY A 172 -43.73 30.17 24.05
CA GLY A 172 -44.77 30.05 23.02
C GLY A 172 -46.20 29.92 23.54
N SER A 173 -46.59 30.66 24.60
CA SER A 173 -47.99 30.67 25.04
C SER A 173 -48.86 31.45 24.05
N GLN A 174 -50.06 30.93 23.77
CA GLN A 174 -50.98 31.50 22.78
C GLN A 174 -51.39 32.92 23.15
N SER A 175 -51.02 33.92 22.34
CA SER A 175 -51.67 35.24 22.37
C SER A 175 -51.59 35.93 21.01
N THR A 176 -52.71 36.51 20.57
CA THR A 176 -52.83 37.21 19.28
C THR A 176 -52.63 38.70 19.48
N SER A 177 -51.51 39.26 19.04
CA SER A 177 -51.42 40.69 18.71
C SER A 177 -50.21 41.01 17.84
N GLN A 178 -50.37 41.99 16.95
CA GLN A 178 -49.30 42.51 16.09
C GLN A 178 -48.52 43.60 16.83
N ARG A 179 -47.20 43.43 17.02
CA ARG A 179 -46.27 44.58 17.06
C ARG A 179 -44.84 44.19 16.77
N SER A 180 -44.12 45.12 16.15
CA SER A 180 -42.77 44.90 15.62
C SER A 180 -41.71 44.89 16.72
N LEU A 181 -41.08 43.74 16.95
CA LEU A 181 -39.67 43.68 17.34
C LEU A 181 -38.89 43.08 16.17
N ARG A 182 -37.62 43.50 16.00
CA ARG A 182 -36.75 42.98 14.93
C ARG A 182 -36.59 41.47 15.13
N LYS A 183 -36.79 40.68 14.07
CA LYS A 183 -36.42 39.26 14.07
C LYS A 183 -34.89 39.18 14.17
N ASN A 184 -34.35 38.46 15.15
CA ASN A 184 -32.93 38.09 15.12
C ASN A 184 -32.76 37.05 14.01
N GLU A 185 -32.25 37.51 12.87
CA GLU A 185 -32.23 36.81 11.58
C GLU A 185 -31.16 35.71 11.49
N HIS A 186 -30.44 35.43 12.59
CA HIS A 186 -29.26 34.55 12.63
C HIS A 186 -29.31 33.51 13.77
N GLN A 187 -30.49 33.21 14.34
CA GLN A 187 -30.61 32.22 15.41
C GLN A 187 -30.59 30.79 14.81
N GLN A 188 -29.47 30.09 15.01
CA GLN A 188 -29.18 28.77 14.46
C GLN A 188 -30.06 27.63 15.04
N THR A 189 -29.98 26.48 14.39
CA THR A 189 -30.69 25.22 14.65
C THR A 189 -29.94 24.31 15.62
N ASP A 190 -30.65 23.41 16.32
CA ASP A 190 -30.08 22.40 17.23
C ASP A 190 -29.14 21.42 16.51
N LYS A 191 -29.44 21.09 15.24
CA LYS A 191 -28.43 20.53 14.33
C LYS A 191 -27.62 21.67 13.73
N LEU A 192 -26.32 21.67 13.99
CA LEU A 192 -25.35 22.50 13.27
C LEU A 192 -25.11 21.90 11.88
N PHE A 193 -25.44 22.65 10.84
CA PHE A 193 -25.18 22.26 9.45
C PHE A 193 -23.72 22.54 9.08
N ALA A 194 -23.06 21.55 8.47
CA ALA A 194 -21.65 21.64 8.09
C ALA A 194 -21.45 21.42 6.58
N ILE A 195 -20.37 21.98 6.05
CA ILE A 195 -19.98 21.85 4.64
C ILE A 195 -18.73 20.98 4.58
N ALA A 196 -18.83 19.87 3.85
CA ALA A 196 -17.74 18.94 3.59
C ALA A 196 -17.23 19.16 2.17
N ILE A 197 -16.13 19.92 2.02
CA ILE A 197 -15.49 20.12 0.71
C ILE A 197 -14.60 18.90 0.41
N PHE A 198 -14.63 18.41 -0.82
CA PHE A 198 -13.87 17.24 -1.26
C PHE A 198 -13.33 17.41 -2.70
N ASN A 199 -12.56 16.43 -3.21
CA ASN A 199 -11.99 16.41 -4.57
C ASN A 199 -10.99 17.56 -4.89
N LEU A 200 -10.20 18.01 -3.90
CA LEU A 200 -9.15 19.00 -4.14
C LEU A 200 -8.05 18.43 -5.07
N PRO A 201 -7.60 19.17 -6.10
CA PRO A 201 -6.61 18.68 -7.05
C PRO A 201 -5.17 18.60 -6.48
N LEU A 202 -4.91 19.25 -5.35
CA LEU A 202 -3.59 19.29 -4.72
C LEU A 202 -3.61 18.61 -3.35
N VAL A 203 -3.20 17.34 -3.31
CA VAL A 203 -2.96 16.59 -2.06
C VAL A 203 -1.59 16.98 -1.51
N SER A 204 -1.58 17.51 -0.29
CA SER A 204 -0.41 18.05 0.40
C SER A 204 0.13 17.03 1.41
N ARG A 205 1.43 16.70 1.30
CA ARG A 205 2.09 15.74 2.19
C ARG A 205 2.18 16.27 3.63
N VAL A 206 2.12 15.40 4.64
CA VAL A 206 2.26 15.79 6.07
C VAL A 206 3.53 16.65 6.32
N ARG A 207 4.66 16.30 5.69
CA ARG A 207 5.93 17.06 5.78
C ARG A 207 5.93 18.42 5.06
N SER A 208 4.97 18.70 4.18
CA SER A 208 4.84 19.98 3.46
C SER A 208 4.19 21.08 4.30
N LEU A 209 3.44 20.73 5.34
CA LEU A 209 2.69 21.66 6.19
C LEU A 209 3.61 22.68 6.89
N ARG A 210 3.24 23.96 6.86
CA ARG A 210 3.97 25.08 7.48
C ARG A 210 2.99 26.05 8.13
N ALA A 211 3.50 26.92 8.99
CA ALA A 211 2.71 27.99 9.61
C ALA A 211 2.11 28.98 8.59
N ALA A 212 2.70 29.09 7.39
CA ALA A 212 2.13 29.87 6.29
C ALA A 212 0.81 29.31 5.73
N ASN A 213 0.47 28.06 6.06
CA ASN A 213 -0.73 27.37 5.57
C ASN A 213 -1.83 27.28 6.64
N ILE A 214 -1.70 28.02 7.75
CA ILE A 214 -2.72 28.07 8.81
C ILE A 214 -3.98 28.75 8.26
N GLY A 215 -5.15 28.16 8.50
CA GLY A 215 -6.44 28.69 8.05
C GLY A 215 -6.81 28.44 6.58
N GLN A 216 -5.86 27.98 5.76
CA GLN A 216 -6.09 27.56 4.35
C GLN A 216 -6.83 26.22 4.27
N LEU A 217 -7.58 26.00 3.18
CA LEU A 217 -8.12 24.68 2.84
C LEU A 217 -7.00 23.84 2.20
N LEU A 218 -6.72 22.69 2.79
CA LEU A 218 -5.77 21.71 2.30
C LEU A 218 -6.44 20.33 2.25
N SER A 219 -5.92 19.44 1.42
CA SER A 219 -6.13 17.99 1.57
C SER A 219 -4.79 17.33 1.94
N ILE A 220 -4.83 16.34 2.84
CA ILE A 220 -3.65 15.64 3.37
C ILE A 220 -3.86 14.14 3.27
N SER A 221 -2.91 13.43 2.66
CA SER A 221 -2.81 11.97 2.67
C SER A 221 -2.10 11.47 3.93
N GLY A 222 -2.58 10.37 4.51
CA GLY A 222 -1.87 9.67 5.58
C GLY A 222 -2.56 8.40 6.06
N THR A 223 -1.78 7.49 6.64
CA THR A 223 -2.32 6.28 7.30
C THR A 223 -2.74 6.59 8.72
N VAL A 224 -3.94 6.16 9.13
CA VAL A 224 -4.42 6.28 10.51
C VAL A 224 -3.75 5.23 11.38
N THR A 225 -3.04 5.65 12.42
CA THR A 225 -2.35 4.74 13.36
C THR A 225 -3.13 4.49 14.64
N ARG A 226 -3.81 5.53 15.15
CA ARG A 226 -4.62 5.46 16.38
C ARG A 226 -5.87 6.34 16.26
N THR A 227 -6.99 5.86 16.77
CA THR A 227 -8.28 6.56 16.87
C THR A 227 -8.67 6.67 18.34
N SER A 228 -9.13 7.85 18.77
CA SER A 228 -9.82 7.97 20.06
C SER A 228 -11.26 7.45 19.95
N GLU A 229 -11.88 7.19 21.09
CA GLU A 229 -13.34 7.12 21.18
C GLU A 229 -13.96 8.45 20.76
N VAL A 230 -15.21 8.40 20.26
CA VAL A 230 -16.02 9.57 19.94
C VAL A 230 -16.53 10.18 21.24
N ARG A 231 -16.41 11.50 21.40
CA ARG A 231 -16.87 12.24 22.58
C ARG A 231 -17.66 13.48 22.15
N PRO A 232 -18.65 13.97 22.93
CA PRO A 232 -19.35 15.21 22.61
C PRO A 232 -18.51 16.45 22.96
N GLU A 233 -18.34 17.37 22.03
CA GLU A 233 -17.81 18.71 22.24
C GLU A 233 -18.97 19.69 22.46
N LEU A 234 -18.88 20.54 23.49
CA LEU A 234 -19.79 21.68 23.64
C LEU A 234 -19.42 22.74 22.60
N SER A 235 -20.28 22.97 21.59
CA SER A 235 -19.98 23.90 20.50
C SER A 235 -20.61 25.30 20.73
N LEU A 236 -21.90 25.33 21.05
CA LEU A 236 -22.61 26.54 21.49
C LEU A 236 -23.15 26.29 22.90
N ALA A 237 -22.70 27.11 23.85
CA ALA A 237 -23.19 27.08 25.22
C ALA A 237 -24.39 28.02 25.39
N THR A 238 -25.39 27.56 26.13
CA THR A 238 -26.46 28.41 26.67
C THR A 238 -26.24 28.55 28.17
N PHE A 239 -25.94 29.76 28.62
CA PHE A 239 -25.68 30.08 30.03
C PHE A 239 -26.88 30.74 30.69
N VAL A 240 -27.09 30.48 31.97
CA VAL A 240 -28.08 31.13 32.82
C VAL A 240 -27.35 31.91 33.91
N CYS A 241 -27.63 33.20 34.05
CA CYS A 241 -27.10 34.01 35.15
C CYS A 241 -27.80 33.63 36.45
N GLU A 242 -27.05 33.27 37.50
CA GLU A 242 -27.68 32.80 38.76
C GLU A 242 -28.55 33.87 39.44
N ASP A 243 -28.10 35.13 39.46
CA ASP A 243 -28.75 36.22 40.21
C ASP A 243 -30.08 36.67 39.59
N CYS A 244 -30.15 36.73 38.25
CA CYS A 244 -31.31 37.29 37.54
C CYS A 244 -32.01 36.29 36.59
N ARG A 245 -31.50 35.06 36.48
CA ARG A 245 -32.02 33.98 35.62
C ARG A 245 -32.16 34.35 34.14
N ALA A 246 -31.45 35.38 33.69
CA ALA A 246 -31.36 35.72 32.28
C ALA A 246 -30.60 34.61 31.53
N ILE A 247 -31.23 34.08 30.48
CA ILE A 247 -30.65 33.08 29.58
C ILE A 247 -29.85 33.81 28.51
N VAL A 248 -28.61 33.38 28.31
CA VAL A 248 -27.66 33.86 27.31
C VAL A 248 -27.35 32.68 26.37
N PRO A 249 -28.15 32.50 25.30
CA PRO A 249 -27.94 31.43 24.33
C PRO A 249 -26.78 31.76 23.37
N ASN A 250 -26.32 30.72 22.67
CA ASN A 250 -25.38 30.82 21.54
C ASN A 250 -24.03 31.46 21.87
N VAL A 251 -23.43 31.11 23.02
CA VAL A 251 -22.06 31.50 23.36
C VAL A 251 -21.09 30.46 22.80
N GLU A 252 -20.47 30.79 21.67
CA GLU A 252 -19.48 29.94 20.97
C GLU A 252 -18.33 29.51 21.88
N GLN A 253 -17.96 28.22 21.83
CA GLN A 253 -16.90 27.63 22.65
C GLN A 253 -15.71 27.20 21.78
N THR A 254 -14.81 28.13 21.46
CA THR A 254 -13.70 27.88 20.54
C THR A 254 -12.47 27.26 21.24
N PHE A 255 -12.41 25.91 21.28
CA PHE A 255 -11.31 25.10 21.84
C PHE A 255 -11.00 25.33 23.34
N ARG A 256 -11.82 26.14 24.02
CA ARG A 256 -11.70 26.49 25.42
C ARG A 256 -13.09 26.83 25.94
N TYR A 257 -13.41 26.31 27.13
CA TYR A 257 -14.60 26.73 27.88
C TYR A 257 -14.50 28.22 28.25
N THR A 258 -15.50 29.00 27.81
CA THR A 258 -15.58 30.46 27.92
C THR A 258 -16.97 30.90 28.34
N GLU A 259 -17.02 31.57 29.49
CA GLU A 259 -18.25 32.11 30.09
C GLU A 259 -18.49 33.55 29.61
N PRO A 260 -19.74 34.06 29.65
CA PRO A 260 -20.05 35.43 29.22
C PRO A 260 -19.38 36.47 30.13
N THR A 261 -18.73 37.47 29.53
CA THR A 261 -17.95 38.49 30.26
C THR A 261 -18.81 39.45 31.10
N GLN A 262 -20.08 39.63 30.75
CA GLN A 262 -21.06 40.41 31.51
C GLN A 262 -22.49 39.97 31.17
N CYS A 263 -23.39 39.99 32.15
CA CYS A 263 -24.80 39.72 31.95
C CYS A 263 -25.48 40.76 31.04
N PRO A 264 -26.24 40.36 30.00
CA PRO A 264 -26.94 41.30 29.10
C PRO A 264 -28.09 42.03 29.78
N ASN A 265 -28.58 41.56 30.92
CA ASN A 265 -29.47 42.33 31.78
C ASN A 265 -28.68 43.44 32.48
N GLY A 266 -28.82 44.68 31.99
CA GLY A 266 -28.13 45.86 32.50
C GLY A 266 -28.39 46.21 33.98
N VAL A 267 -29.42 45.62 34.60
CA VAL A 267 -29.68 45.75 36.05
C VAL A 267 -28.76 44.82 36.88
N CYS A 268 -28.32 43.70 36.31
CA CYS A 268 -27.59 42.65 37.03
C CYS A 268 -26.07 42.80 36.92
N ALA A 269 -25.55 43.04 35.71
CA ALA A 269 -24.12 43.25 35.42
C ALA A 269 -23.11 42.19 35.96
N ASN A 270 -23.57 41.04 36.46
CA ASN A 270 -22.75 39.90 36.91
C ASN A 270 -21.77 39.43 35.81
N ARG A 271 -20.60 38.93 36.25
CA ARG A 271 -19.44 38.52 35.43
C ARG A 271 -18.81 37.17 35.84
N VAL A 272 -19.38 36.48 36.82
CA VAL A 272 -18.75 35.32 37.50
C VAL A 272 -19.72 34.17 37.73
N ASN A 273 -20.94 34.44 38.20
CA ASN A 273 -21.88 33.38 38.59
C ASN A 273 -22.75 32.97 37.40
N TRP A 274 -22.23 32.02 36.62
CA TRP A 274 -22.84 31.48 35.41
C TRP A 274 -23.10 29.97 35.53
N GLN A 275 -24.35 29.55 35.29
CA GLN A 275 -24.73 28.15 35.22
C GLN A 275 -24.88 27.72 33.75
N LEU A 276 -24.19 26.66 33.32
CA LEU A 276 -24.39 26.09 31.98
C LEU A 276 -25.72 25.30 31.93
N ASP A 277 -26.60 25.61 30.99
CA ASP A 277 -27.79 24.79 30.71
C ASP A 277 -27.48 23.77 29.60
N ILE A 278 -27.24 22.54 30.03
CA ILE A 278 -26.96 21.39 29.16
C ILE A 278 -28.14 21.09 28.20
N ARG A 279 -29.39 21.44 28.55
CA ARG A 279 -30.57 21.11 27.73
C ARG A 279 -30.77 22.04 26.54
N HIS A 280 -30.23 23.25 26.61
CA HIS A 280 -30.33 24.27 25.56
C HIS A 280 -28.97 24.61 24.91
N SER A 281 -27.94 23.83 25.21
CA SER A 281 -26.61 23.92 24.58
C SER A 281 -26.47 22.90 23.46
N THR A 282 -25.82 23.26 22.35
CA THR A 282 -25.62 22.35 21.22
C THR A 282 -24.29 21.63 21.34
N PHE A 283 -24.35 20.30 21.41
CA PHE A 283 -23.18 19.43 21.38
C PHE A 283 -22.91 18.93 19.96
N VAL A 284 -21.64 18.74 19.63
CA VAL A 284 -21.17 18.19 18.35
C VAL A 284 -20.18 17.08 18.67
N ASP A 285 -20.42 15.88 18.16
CA ASP A 285 -19.48 14.79 18.35
C ASP A 285 -18.14 15.08 17.68
N TRP A 286 -17.05 14.81 18.39
CA TRP A 286 -15.69 14.96 17.90
C TRP A 286 -14.86 13.70 18.16
N GLN A 287 -13.84 13.50 17.34
CA GLN A 287 -12.91 12.39 17.46
C GLN A 287 -11.49 12.88 17.17
N LYS A 288 -10.53 12.42 17.96
CA LYS A 288 -9.10 12.64 17.73
C LYS A 288 -8.53 11.46 16.97
N VAL A 289 -7.85 11.72 15.86
CA VAL A 289 -7.25 10.68 15.01
C VAL A 289 -5.79 11.03 14.79
N ARG A 290 -4.87 10.10 15.09
CA ARG A 290 -3.45 10.27 14.80
C ARG A 290 -3.13 9.65 13.45
N ILE A 291 -2.62 10.48 12.54
CA ILE A 291 -2.19 10.06 11.21
C ILE A 291 -0.66 9.99 11.12
N GLN A 292 -0.17 9.24 10.16
CA GLN A 292 1.24 9.04 9.85
C GLN A 292 1.49 9.28 8.36
N GLU A 293 2.65 9.85 8.03
CA GLU A 293 3.12 10.03 6.65
C GLU A 293 3.19 8.68 5.90
N ASN A 294 2.57 8.61 4.70
CA ASN A 294 2.45 7.40 3.89
C ASN A 294 3.81 6.78 3.53
N SER A 295 3.96 5.45 3.67
CA SER A 295 5.20 4.72 3.35
C SER A 295 5.78 5.02 1.96
N SER A 296 4.91 5.20 0.96
CA SER A 296 5.24 5.52 -0.44
C SER A 296 5.73 6.96 -0.65
N GLU A 297 5.58 7.85 0.33
CA GLU A 297 5.97 9.26 0.26
C GLU A 297 7.22 9.58 1.11
N ILE A 298 7.70 8.61 1.91
CA ILE A 298 8.85 8.79 2.80
C ILE A 298 10.16 8.61 2.00
N PRO A 299 11.08 9.60 1.98
CA PRO A 299 12.41 9.40 1.43
C PRO A 299 13.20 8.42 2.30
N THR A 300 13.83 7.44 1.66
CA THR A 300 14.54 6.31 2.29
C THR A 300 15.47 6.76 3.42
N GLY A 301 15.29 6.20 4.62
CA GLY A 301 16.08 6.53 5.81
C GLY A 301 15.54 7.68 6.67
N SER A 302 14.47 8.37 6.27
CA SER A 302 13.73 9.27 7.18
C SER A 302 12.77 8.50 8.07
N MET A 303 12.67 8.86 9.35
CA MET A 303 11.58 8.40 10.22
C MET A 303 10.27 9.12 9.83
N PRO A 304 9.13 8.41 9.69
CA PRO A 304 7.83 9.03 9.40
C PRO A 304 7.43 10.06 10.46
N ARG A 305 6.73 11.11 10.01
CA ARG A 305 6.11 12.09 10.89
C ARG A 305 4.66 11.73 11.17
N THR A 306 4.19 12.04 12.37
CA THR A 306 2.78 11.93 12.77
C THR A 306 2.15 13.31 12.93
N LEU A 307 0.82 13.38 12.83
CA LEU A 307 0.02 14.58 13.03
C LEU A 307 -1.28 14.21 13.74
N ASP A 308 -1.74 15.07 14.64
CA ASP A 308 -3.05 14.94 15.28
C ASP A 308 -4.12 15.65 14.44
N VAL A 309 -5.10 14.88 13.96
CA VAL A 309 -6.28 15.33 13.23
C VAL A 309 -7.48 15.33 14.17
N ILE A 310 -8.36 16.32 14.01
CA ILE A 310 -9.63 16.46 14.72
C ILE A 310 -10.75 16.32 13.68
N LEU A 311 -11.65 15.36 13.92
CA LEU A 311 -12.89 15.17 13.17
C LEU A 311 -14.06 15.73 14.00
N ARG A 312 -15.08 16.26 13.33
CA ARG A 312 -16.30 16.80 13.97
C ARG A 312 -17.56 16.42 13.18
N GLY A 313 -18.68 16.28 13.90
CA GLY A 313 -19.99 15.96 13.32
C GLY A 313 -19.99 14.61 12.61
N GLU A 314 -20.74 14.51 11.52
CA GLU A 314 -20.98 13.27 10.73
C GLU A 314 -19.70 12.61 10.14
N MET A 315 -18.52 13.24 10.31
CA MET A 315 -17.22 12.72 9.87
C MET A 315 -16.51 11.85 10.91
N VAL A 316 -16.95 11.83 12.16
CA VAL A 316 -16.42 10.90 13.18
C VAL A 316 -16.71 9.44 12.81
N ASP A 317 -15.90 8.52 13.33
CA ASP A 317 -15.95 7.05 13.12
C ASP A 317 -15.73 6.57 11.67
N ARG A 318 -15.65 7.47 10.69
CA ARG A 318 -15.28 7.13 9.29
C ARG A 318 -13.82 6.69 9.14
N ALA A 319 -12.93 7.14 10.02
CA ALA A 319 -11.51 6.85 9.98
C ALA A 319 -11.17 5.63 10.86
N LYS A 320 -10.72 4.53 10.25
CA LYS A 320 -10.31 3.30 10.97
C LYS A 320 -8.80 3.16 11.06
N ALA A 321 -8.30 2.63 12.18
CA ALA A 321 -6.87 2.33 12.34
C ALA A 321 -6.40 1.28 11.32
N GLY A 322 -5.28 1.58 10.65
CA GLY A 322 -4.75 0.80 9.52
C GLY A 322 -5.11 1.37 8.14
N GLU A 323 -6.21 2.12 8.00
CA GLU A 323 -6.60 2.69 6.71
C GLU A 323 -5.76 3.92 6.33
N LYS A 324 -5.43 4.03 5.05
CA LYS A 324 -5.03 5.30 4.43
C LYS A 324 -6.28 6.13 4.21
N CYS A 325 -6.23 7.43 4.54
CA CYS A 325 -7.32 8.36 4.30
C CYS A 325 -6.78 9.70 3.76
N ILE A 326 -7.58 10.36 2.94
CA ILE A 326 -7.39 11.76 2.53
C ILE A 326 -8.30 12.63 3.40
N PHE A 327 -7.68 13.46 4.23
CA PHE A 327 -8.35 14.40 5.11
C PHE A 327 -8.39 15.78 4.44
N THR A 328 -9.58 16.34 4.21
CA THR A 328 -9.73 17.71 3.69
C THR A 328 -10.21 18.64 4.79
N GLY A 329 -9.61 19.81 4.93
CA GLY A 329 -9.90 20.77 6.00
C GLY A 329 -8.82 21.82 6.16
N ALA A 330 -8.69 22.40 7.37
CA ALA A 330 -7.74 23.47 7.64
C ALA A 330 -6.72 23.11 8.71
N LEU A 331 -5.49 23.58 8.50
CA LEU A 331 -4.45 23.57 9.53
C LEU A 331 -4.77 24.65 10.58
N ILE A 332 -4.95 24.23 11.83
CA ILE A 332 -5.29 25.10 12.96
C ILE A 332 -4.22 25.04 14.05
N VAL A 333 -4.35 25.96 15.00
CA VAL A 333 -3.44 26.08 16.15
C VAL A 333 -4.25 25.89 17.43
N VAL A 334 -3.95 24.84 18.18
CA VAL A 334 -4.61 24.52 19.45
C VAL A 334 -3.71 24.94 20.62
N PRO A 335 -4.20 25.67 21.63
CA PRO A 335 -3.40 26.01 22.80
C PRO A 335 -3.06 24.75 23.61
N ASP A 336 -1.78 24.55 23.90
CA ASP A 336 -1.26 23.40 24.64
C ASP A 336 -0.76 23.89 26.00
N VAL A 337 -1.52 23.59 27.06
CA VAL A 337 -1.22 24.03 28.43
C VAL A 337 -0.17 23.13 29.11
N SER A 338 0.15 21.97 28.52
CA SER A 338 1.00 20.94 29.14
C SER A 338 2.50 21.19 28.96
N GLN A 339 2.91 21.99 27.96
CA GLN A 339 4.33 22.23 27.61
C GLN A 339 5.09 23.21 28.54
N LEU A 340 4.79 23.19 29.84
CA LEU A 340 5.48 23.95 30.87
C LEU A 340 6.82 23.29 31.24
N GLY A 341 7.92 23.63 30.53
CA GLY A 341 9.27 23.17 30.92
C GLY A 341 10.38 23.29 29.87
N LEU A 342 10.08 23.44 28.58
CA LEU A 342 11.10 23.59 27.54
C LEU A 342 11.68 25.02 27.51
N PRO A 343 13.01 25.21 27.62
CA PRO A 343 13.63 26.54 27.67
C PRO A 343 13.59 27.24 26.30
N GLY A 344 13.00 28.43 26.26
CA GLY A 344 12.96 29.29 25.09
C GLY A 344 12.27 30.62 25.41
N VAL A 345 12.55 31.67 24.62
CA VAL A 345 11.88 32.97 24.79
C VAL A 345 10.45 32.88 24.25
N ARG A 346 9.51 32.65 25.16
CA ARG A 346 8.07 32.58 24.85
C ARG A 346 7.42 33.94 25.07
N ALA A 347 6.62 34.39 24.11
CA ALA A 347 5.81 35.59 24.28
C ALA A 347 4.68 35.34 25.29
N THR A 348 4.56 36.19 26.30
CA THR A 348 3.51 36.10 27.32
C THR A 348 2.51 37.23 27.14
N ALA A 349 1.21 36.92 27.33
CA ALA A 349 0.15 37.91 27.21
C ALA A 349 0.06 38.77 28.48
N VAL A 350 0.90 39.81 28.56
CA VAL A 350 0.91 40.78 29.65
C VAL A 350 -0.03 41.95 29.32
N ARG A 351 -0.86 42.37 30.28
CA ARG A 351 -1.58 43.65 30.22
C ARG A 351 -0.67 44.76 30.71
N ASP A 352 -0.54 45.84 29.95
CA ASP A 352 0.28 46.99 30.35
C ASP A 352 -0.49 47.87 31.34
N GLU A 353 -0.34 47.63 32.65
CA GLU A 353 -1.07 48.33 33.73
C GLU A 353 -0.56 49.76 34.01
N ARG A 354 -0.09 50.47 32.98
CA ARG A 354 0.41 51.86 33.07
C ARG A 354 -0.73 52.88 33.15
N GLY A 355 -1.52 52.84 34.22
CA GLY A 355 -2.57 53.84 34.43
C GLY A 355 -3.40 53.75 35.71
N LEU A 356 -3.39 52.62 36.42
CA LEU A 356 -4.17 52.51 37.66
C LEU A 356 -3.41 53.16 38.84
N PRO A 357 -4.04 54.03 39.65
CA PRO A 357 -3.43 54.56 40.86
C PRO A 357 -3.27 53.42 41.87
N ARG A 358 -2.02 53.09 42.22
CA ARG A 358 -1.73 52.16 43.31
C ARG A 358 -2.16 52.79 44.63
N GLY A 359 -3.22 52.24 45.23
CA GLY A 359 -3.50 52.46 46.65
C GLY A 359 -2.34 51.90 47.47
N ASP A 360 -1.79 52.73 48.34
CA ASP A 360 -0.78 52.32 49.31
C ASP A 360 -1.49 51.66 50.49
N ASP A 361 -1.26 50.36 50.69
CA ASP A 361 -1.73 49.65 51.90
C ASP A 361 -0.73 48.55 52.27
N ALA A 362 -0.24 48.60 53.51
CA ALA A 362 0.96 47.88 53.93
C ALA A 362 0.61 46.66 54.79
N GLY A 363 0.48 45.49 54.15
CA GLY A 363 0.19 44.23 54.85
C GLY A 363 0.64 43.01 54.04
N GLY A 364 1.49 42.16 54.64
CA GLY A 364 1.97 40.94 53.99
C GLY A 364 0.88 39.88 53.86
N SER A 365 0.64 39.41 52.63
CA SER A 365 -0.10 38.16 52.37
C SER A 365 0.65 37.33 51.31
N GLY A 366 0.47 36.02 51.33
CA GLY A 366 1.28 35.06 50.57
C GLY A 366 1.02 35.05 49.06
N VAL A 367 1.85 34.31 48.32
CA VAL A 367 1.79 34.16 46.85
C VAL A 367 0.50 33.47 46.40
N SER A 368 -0.58 34.23 46.25
CA SER A 368 -1.92 33.75 45.90
C SER A 368 -2.25 34.00 44.42
N GLY A 369 -1.70 33.14 43.57
CA GLY A 369 -2.27 32.86 42.25
C GLY A 369 -1.70 33.64 41.06
N LEU A 370 -0.98 32.92 40.19
CA LEU A 370 -0.80 33.30 38.78
C LEU A 370 -2.14 33.53 38.05
N LYS A 371 -3.24 32.97 38.58
CA LYS A 371 -4.62 33.19 38.11
C LYS A 371 -5.06 34.66 38.22
N ALA A 372 -4.46 35.47 39.09
CA ALA A 372 -4.78 36.89 39.28
C ALA A 372 -3.99 37.84 38.37
N LEU A 373 -2.73 37.51 38.05
CA LEU A 373 -1.84 38.36 37.24
C LEU A 373 -2.23 38.45 35.75
N GLY A 374 -3.16 37.61 35.26
CA GLY A 374 -3.61 37.57 33.87
C GLY A 374 -2.59 36.99 32.87
N VAL A 375 -1.30 37.14 33.15
CA VAL A 375 -0.20 36.59 32.35
C VAL A 375 -0.29 35.07 32.28
N ARG A 376 -0.30 34.54 31.06
CA ARG A 376 -0.12 33.12 30.77
C ARG A 376 0.90 32.95 29.66
N ASP A 377 1.72 31.91 29.77
CA ASP A 377 2.51 31.37 28.66
C ASP A 377 1.55 30.86 27.58
N LEU A 378 1.73 31.34 26.34
CA LEU A 378 0.95 30.91 25.20
C LEU A 378 1.72 29.85 24.40
N THR A 379 1.73 28.62 24.90
CA THR A 379 2.17 27.45 24.14
C THR A 379 1.05 26.94 23.22
N TYR A 380 1.46 26.53 22.02
CA TYR A 380 0.57 26.20 20.91
C TYR A 380 1.07 24.96 20.17
N ARG A 381 0.17 24.04 19.83
CA ARG A 381 0.44 22.90 18.95
C ARG A 381 -0.33 23.04 17.63
N LEU A 382 0.29 22.61 16.53
CA LEU A 382 -0.39 22.46 15.26
C LEU A 382 -1.30 21.22 15.31
N ALA A 383 -2.53 21.36 14.84
CA ALA A 383 -3.48 20.27 14.65
C ALA A 383 -4.22 20.49 13.33
N PHE A 384 -4.73 19.43 12.71
CA PHE A 384 -5.52 19.56 11.49
C PHE A 384 -7.01 19.36 11.80
N LEU A 385 -7.86 20.32 11.42
CA LEU A 385 -9.30 20.22 11.56
C LEU A 385 -9.90 19.78 10.22
N ALA A 386 -10.26 18.51 10.11
CA ALA A 386 -10.85 17.98 8.88
C ALA A 386 -12.37 18.25 8.83
N CYS A 387 -12.84 18.74 7.68
CA CYS A 387 -14.25 18.87 7.34
C CYS A 387 -14.77 17.70 6.48
N MET A 388 -13.87 16.90 5.89
CA MET A 388 -14.18 15.68 5.17
C MET A 388 -13.10 14.62 5.40
N VAL A 389 -13.52 13.37 5.52
CA VAL A 389 -12.65 12.17 5.47
C VAL A 389 -13.09 11.31 4.29
N VAL A 390 -12.14 10.99 3.41
CA VAL A 390 -12.30 9.97 2.36
C VAL A 390 -11.27 8.87 2.66
N SER A 391 -11.68 7.60 2.76
CA SER A 391 -10.72 6.50 2.80
C SER A 391 -10.02 6.41 1.45
N ASP A 392 -8.69 6.39 1.45
CA ASP A 392 -7.87 6.51 0.26
C ASP A 392 -7.86 5.19 -0.53
N THR A 393 -8.82 5.09 -1.47
CA THR A 393 -8.91 4.02 -2.46
C THR A 393 -8.11 4.35 -3.73
N THR A 394 -7.35 5.46 -3.78
CA THR A 394 -6.89 6.12 -5.02
C THR A 394 -5.78 5.41 -5.80
N SER A 395 -5.50 4.14 -5.49
CA SER A 395 -5.04 3.21 -6.54
C SER A 395 -6.10 3.07 -7.66
N LYS A 396 -7.39 3.30 -7.37
CA LYS A 396 -8.39 3.81 -8.32
C LYS A 396 -8.05 5.26 -8.70
N ALA A 397 -7.20 5.45 -9.71
CA ALA A 397 -6.77 6.78 -10.14
C ALA A 397 -7.84 7.47 -11.01
N GLY A 398 -7.98 8.79 -10.88
CA GLY A 398 -8.73 9.66 -11.81
C GLY A 398 -10.23 9.83 -11.54
N GLY A 399 -10.88 8.85 -10.91
CA GLY A 399 -12.33 8.86 -10.70
C GLY A 399 -12.81 10.07 -9.88
N SER A 400 -13.89 10.72 -10.31
CA SER A 400 -14.43 11.84 -9.54
C SER A 400 -15.04 11.32 -8.23
N ALA A 401 -14.72 11.97 -7.12
CA ALA A 401 -15.18 11.58 -5.79
C ALA A 401 -16.71 11.77 -5.59
N THR A 402 -17.41 12.34 -6.59
CA THR A 402 -18.87 12.24 -6.71
C THR A 402 -19.36 10.79 -6.66
N ALA A 403 -18.60 9.83 -7.22
CA ALA A 403 -18.93 8.41 -7.19
C ALA A 403 -19.01 7.87 -5.75
N GLU A 404 -17.94 7.95 -4.96
CA GLU A 404 -17.94 7.45 -3.57
C GLU A 404 -18.95 8.21 -2.68
N VAL A 405 -19.21 9.50 -2.93
CA VAL A 405 -20.21 10.32 -2.24
C VAL A 405 -21.66 10.01 -2.67
N MET A 406 -21.84 9.29 -3.79
CA MET A 406 -23.10 8.71 -4.22
C MET A 406 -23.25 7.28 -3.69
N THR A 407 -22.22 6.43 -3.79
CA THR A 407 -22.17 5.08 -3.18
C THR A 407 -22.43 5.15 -1.66
N ALA A 408 -21.85 6.12 -0.94
CA ALA A 408 -22.06 6.29 0.49
C ALA A 408 -23.50 6.67 0.91
N LEU A 409 -24.36 7.14 -0.02
CA LEU A 409 -25.81 7.29 0.21
C LEU A 409 -26.62 6.14 -0.42
N ALA A 410 -26.08 5.48 -1.45
CA ALA A 410 -26.62 4.25 -2.04
C ALA A 410 -26.28 2.98 -1.24
N GLN A 411 -25.63 3.08 -0.07
CA GLN A 411 -25.23 1.98 0.84
C GLN A 411 -26.41 1.25 1.54
N ARG A 412 -27.51 1.06 0.81
CA ARG A 412 -28.61 0.12 1.09
C ARG A 412 -29.10 -0.68 -0.13
N SER A 413 -28.52 -0.48 -1.32
CA SER A 413 -28.72 -1.38 -2.47
C SER A 413 -27.57 -2.37 -2.58
N GLU A 414 -27.74 -3.56 -2.00
CA GLU A 414 -26.77 -4.66 -2.10
C GLU A 414 -26.84 -5.33 -3.48
N ALA A 415 -26.11 -4.78 -4.46
CA ALA A 415 -25.59 -5.46 -5.67
C ALA A 415 -24.91 -4.45 -6.62
N GLU A 416 -23.66 -4.06 -6.36
CA GLU A 416 -22.83 -3.44 -7.41
C GLU A 416 -22.44 -4.54 -8.42
N THR A 417 -22.74 -4.36 -9.71
CA THR A 417 -22.34 -5.35 -10.72
C THR A 417 -20.87 -5.17 -11.12
N THR A 418 -20.22 -6.26 -11.52
CA THR A 418 -18.82 -6.24 -12.00
C THR A 418 -18.65 -5.32 -13.21
N GLU A 419 -19.65 -5.29 -14.09
CA GLU A 419 -19.69 -4.42 -15.27
C GLU A 419 -19.69 -2.93 -14.89
N GLU A 420 -20.46 -2.51 -13.89
CA GLU A 420 -20.48 -1.13 -13.40
C GLU A 420 -19.12 -0.72 -12.79
N MET A 421 -18.49 -1.59 -12.00
CA MET A 421 -17.16 -1.31 -11.44
C MET A 421 -16.08 -1.21 -12.53
N GLN A 422 -16.13 -2.07 -13.55
CA GLN A 422 -15.21 -2.03 -14.68
C GLN A 422 -15.45 -0.78 -15.54
N GLN A 423 -16.71 -0.43 -15.83
CA GLN A 423 -17.07 0.78 -16.57
C GLN A 423 -16.65 2.05 -15.81
N ALA A 424 -16.82 2.11 -14.48
CA ALA A 424 -16.38 3.24 -13.66
C ALA A 424 -14.85 3.45 -13.69
N ILE A 425 -14.07 2.36 -13.73
CA ILE A 425 -12.61 2.42 -13.82
C ILE A 425 -12.14 2.76 -15.26
N LEU A 426 -12.79 2.21 -16.29
CA LEU A 426 -12.53 2.61 -17.68
C LEU A 426 -12.86 4.09 -17.92
N ALA A 427 -13.97 4.58 -17.37
CA ALA A 427 -14.38 5.99 -17.46
C ALA A 427 -13.52 6.94 -16.60
N SER A 428 -12.71 6.43 -15.66
CA SER A 428 -11.75 7.24 -14.90
C SER A 428 -10.36 7.33 -15.52
N MET A 429 -10.05 6.49 -16.51
CA MET A 429 -8.77 6.49 -17.22
C MET A 429 -8.80 7.37 -18.47
N ASN A 430 -7.66 7.94 -18.83
CA ASN A 430 -7.54 8.81 -19.99
C ASN A 430 -7.52 7.97 -21.30
N GLU A 431 -8.03 8.51 -22.41
CA GLU A 431 -8.20 7.78 -23.67
C GLU A 431 -6.89 7.18 -24.21
N ALA A 432 -5.77 7.89 -24.05
CA ALA A 432 -4.44 7.40 -24.39
C ALA A 432 -3.97 6.23 -23.49
N GLU A 433 -4.39 6.19 -22.22
CA GLU A 433 -4.08 5.08 -21.32
C GLU A 433 -4.90 3.83 -21.66
N LEU A 434 -6.17 4.01 -22.04
CA LEU A 434 -7.02 2.94 -22.55
C LEU A 434 -6.48 2.33 -23.84
N ALA A 435 -5.92 3.16 -24.73
CA ALA A 435 -5.22 2.69 -25.93
C ALA A 435 -4.02 1.80 -25.58
N HIS A 436 -3.13 2.26 -24.68
CA HIS A 436 -1.99 1.45 -24.22
C HIS A 436 -2.40 0.17 -23.47
N LEU A 437 -3.50 0.19 -22.71
CA LEU A 437 -3.99 -1.00 -22.02
C LEU A 437 -4.55 -2.03 -23.01
N ARG A 438 -5.30 -1.59 -24.03
CA ARG A 438 -5.75 -2.45 -25.13
C ARG A 438 -4.58 -3.04 -25.92
N ASP A 439 -3.57 -2.24 -26.22
CA ASP A 439 -2.36 -2.69 -26.92
C ASP A 439 -1.62 -3.76 -26.11
N MET A 440 -1.48 -3.55 -24.79
CA MET A 440 -0.91 -4.54 -23.86
C MET A 440 -1.74 -5.83 -23.81
N VAL A 441 -3.07 -5.77 -23.70
CA VAL A 441 -3.95 -6.96 -23.62
C VAL A 441 -3.98 -7.75 -24.93
N ASN A 442 -3.84 -7.08 -26.08
CA ASN A 442 -3.91 -7.70 -27.41
C ASN A 442 -2.60 -8.35 -27.89
N GLY A 443 -1.50 -8.27 -27.13
CA GLY A 443 -0.19 -8.78 -27.54
C GLY A 443 -0.01 -10.29 -27.32
N ASP A 444 0.69 -10.97 -28.23
CA ASP A 444 1.02 -12.39 -28.07
C ASP A 444 1.96 -12.63 -26.87
N ASP A 445 1.76 -13.68 -26.07
CA ASP A 445 2.50 -13.96 -24.82
C ASP A 445 2.48 -12.78 -23.80
N ILE A 446 1.31 -12.21 -23.49
CA ILE A 446 1.19 -11.24 -22.38
C ILE A 446 1.79 -11.75 -21.07
N TYR A 447 1.62 -13.03 -20.75
CA TYR A 447 2.04 -13.58 -19.47
C TYR A 447 3.58 -13.64 -19.35
N GLY A 448 4.28 -14.16 -20.35
CA GLY A 448 5.74 -14.18 -20.38
C GLY A 448 6.35 -12.78 -20.43
N ARG A 449 5.80 -11.85 -21.22
CA ARG A 449 6.27 -10.44 -21.25
C ARG A 449 6.10 -9.74 -19.90
N LEU A 450 4.94 -9.87 -19.25
CA LEU A 450 4.70 -9.33 -17.91
C LEU A 450 5.72 -9.90 -16.90
N VAL A 451 5.93 -11.22 -16.90
CA VAL A 451 6.90 -11.90 -16.03
C VAL A 451 8.34 -11.41 -16.25
N ARG A 452 8.78 -11.25 -17.51
CA ARG A 452 10.11 -10.73 -17.86
C ARG A 452 10.29 -9.27 -17.43
N SER A 453 9.25 -8.44 -17.57
CA SER A 453 9.26 -7.03 -17.15
C SER A 453 9.35 -6.82 -15.63
N MET A 454 8.98 -7.82 -14.83
CA MET A 454 9.04 -7.73 -13.37
C MET A 454 10.47 -7.89 -12.83
N ALA A 455 10.80 -7.07 -11.82
CA ALA A 455 12.08 -7.05 -11.14
C ALA A 455 13.30 -7.06 -12.11
N PRO A 456 13.48 -6.03 -12.97
CA PRO A 456 14.55 -5.98 -13.97
C PRO A 456 15.97 -6.01 -13.37
N MET A 457 16.12 -5.66 -12.09
CA MET A 457 17.40 -5.75 -11.36
C MET A 457 17.80 -7.19 -10.99
N VAL A 458 16.91 -8.18 -11.18
CA VAL A 458 17.17 -9.60 -10.87
C VAL A 458 17.09 -10.44 -12.15
N TYR A 459 18.22 -11.07 -12.47
CA TYR A 459 18.36 -12.02 -13.57
C TYR A 459 17.70 -13.37 -13.23
N GLY A 460 17.05 -14.00 -14.20
CA GLY A 460 16.46 -15.34 -14.06
C GLY A 460 15.28 -15.42 -13.07
N HIS A 461 15.13 -16.60 -12.45
CA HIS A 461 14.05 -16.95 -11.51
C HIS A 461 12.63 -16.68 -12.03
N GLU A 462 12.34 -16.98 -13.30
CA GLU A 462 11.04 -16.71 -13.94
C GLU A 462 9.86 -17.36 -13.20
N VAL A 463 10.03 -18.57 -12.64
CA VAL A 463 9.02 -19.27 -11.81
C VAL A 463 8.64 -18.44 -10.57
N VAL A 464 9.61 -17.78 -9.93
CA VAL A 464 9.40 -16.90 -8.77
C VAL A 464 8.74 -15.59 -9.22
N LYS A 465 9.13 -15.04 -10.38
CA LYS A 465 8.49 -13.86 -10.99
C LYS A 465 7.02 -14.13 -11.36
N LYS A 466 6.70 -15.29 -11.96
CA LYS A 466 5.33 -15.80 -12.17
C LYS A 466 4.54 -15.80 -10.87
N GLY A 467 5.07 -16.43 -9.82
CA GLY A 467 4.42 -16.42 -8.50
C GLY A 467 4.14 -15.01 -7.96
N ILE A 468 5.12 -14.11 -8.01
CA ILE A 468 4.95 -12.73 -7.50
C ILE A 468 3.95 -11.92 -8.35
N LEU A 469 3.84 -12.18 -9.66
CA LEU A 469 2.79 -11.59 -10.51
C LEU A 469 1.39 -12.00 -10.04
N LEU A 470 1.18 -13.31 -9.82
CA LEU A 470 -0.09 -13.84 -9.30
C LEU A 470 -0.40 -13.31 -7.88
N GLN A 471 0.63 -13.11 -7.05
CA GLN A 471 0.51 -12.50 -5.72
C GLN A 471 -0.01 -11.06 -5.74
N LEU A 472 0.33 -10.29 -6.78
CA LEU A 472 -0.13 -8.90 -6.96
C LEU A 472 -1.55 -8.82 -7.53
N LEU A 473 -1.96 -9.82 -8.32
CA LEU A 473 -3.30 -9.94 -8.89
C LEU A 473 -4.32 -10.51 -7.88
N SER A 474 -3.92 -11.47 -7.06
CA SER A 474 -4.75 -12.16 -6.06
C SER A 474 -5.97 -12.92 -6.65
N GLY A 475 -6.57 -13.82 -5.88
CA GLY A 475 -7.80 -14.54 -6.23
C GLY A 475 -9.07 -13.76 -5.87
N VAL A 476 -10.24 -14.38 -6.04
CA VAL A 476 -11.54 -13.77 -5.71
C VAL A 476 -11.91 -14.11 -4.26
N HIS A 477 -12.04 -13.10 -3.40
CA HIS A 477 -12.63 -13.29 -2.06
C HIS A 477 -14.11 -13.61 -2.22
N LYS A 478 -14.58 -14.73 -1.66
CA LYS A 478 -15.94 -15.24 -1.86
C LYS A 478 -16.66 -15.41 -0.53
N THR A 479 -17.89 -14.93 -0.42
CA THR A 479 -18.79 -15.22 0.70
C THR A 479 -19.60 -16.48 0.36
N THR A 480 -19.68 -17.42 1.31
CA THR A 480 -20.63 -18.54 1.20
C THR A 480 -22.04 -18.04 1.53
N PRO A 481 -23.12 -18.72 1.07
CA PRO A 481 -24.49 -18.39 1.49
C PRO A 481 -24.74 -18.56 2.99
N GLU A 482 -23.82 -19.20 3.74
CA GLU A 482 -23.84 -19.32 5.20
C GLU A 482 -23.10 -18.15 5.90
N GLY A 483 -22.61 -17.16 5.15
CA GLY A 483 -21.93 -15.97 5.67
C GLY A 483 -20.44 -16.16 5.99
N MET A 484 -19.86 -17.33 5.73
CA MET A 484 -18.42 -17.56 5.92
C MET A 484 -17.63 -16.91 4.78
N GLN A 485 -16.57 -16.18 5.12
CA GLN A 485 -15.67 -15.58 4.14
C GLN A 485 -14.57 -16.58 3.76
N LEU A 486 -14.44 -16.86 2.47
CA LEU A 486 -13.34 -17.62 1.89
C LEU A 486 -12.25 -16.66 1.41
N ARG A 487 -11.03 -16.88 1.89
CA ARG A 487 -9.84 -16.12 1.52
C ARG A 487 -9.55 -16.25 0.02
N GLY A 488 -9.44 -15.11 -0.68
CA GLY A 488 -9.00 -15.01 -2.07
C GLY A 488 -7.49 -14.82 -2.23
N ASP A 489 -6.83 -14.19 -1.25
CA ASP A 489 -5.39 -13.89 -1.31
C ASP A 489 -4.52 -15.14 -1.37
N ILE A 490 -3.43 -15.06 -2.12
CA ILE A 490 -2.36 -16.08 -2.23
C ILE A 490 -1.27 -15.75 -1.20
N ASN A 491 -0.56 -16.76 -0.70
CA ASN A 491 0.61 -16.59 0.19
C ASN A 491 1.82 -17.32 -0.39
N ILE A 492 2.97 -16.65 -0.45
CA ILE A 492 4.20 -17.21 -1.05
C ILE A 492 5.34 -17.19 -0.04
N CYS A 493 6.07 -18.30 0.05
CA CYS A 493 7.33 -18.39 0.79
C CYS A 493 8.51 -18.66 -0.15
N ILE A 494 9.53 -17.81 -0.09
CA ILE A 494 10.79 -17.95 -0.82
C ILE A 494 11.87 -18.46 0.15
N VAL A 495 12.26 -19.71 -0.04
CA VAL A 495 13.34 -20.40 0.68
C VAL A 495 14.58 -20.45 -0.24
N GLY A 496 15.76 -20.66 0.31
CA GLY A 496 16.97 -20.87 -0.49
C GLY A 496 18.26 -20.43 0.19
N ASP A 497 19.37 -20.51 -0.51
CA ASP A 497 20.69 -20.18 0.05
C ASP A 497 20.90 -18.65 0.17
N PRO A 498 21.85 -18.16 0.98
CA PRO A 498 22.20 -16.73 1.03
C PRO A 498 22.67 -16.21 -0.33
N SER A 499 22.64 -14.88 -0.50
CA SER A 499 23.01 -14.19 -1.75
C SER A 499 22.09 -14.42 -2.97
N THR A 500 21.13 -15.35 -2.93
CA THR A 500 20.12 -15.65 -3.98
C THR A 500 19.07 -14.54 -4.24
N SER A 501 19.45 -13.26 -4.11
CA SER A 501 18.66 -12.05 -4.37
C SER A 501 17.35 -11.82 -3.60
N LYS A 502 16.80 -12.80 -2.85
CA LYS A 502 15.45 -12.76 -2.21
C LYS A 502 15.01 -11.42 -1.63
N SER A 503 15.83 -10.80 -0.77
CA SER A 503 15.48 -9.53 -0.10
C SER A 503 15.32 -8.36 -1.08
N GLN A 504 15.83 -8.46 -2.32
CA GLN A 504 15.57 -7.51 -3.40
C GLN A 504 14.18 -7.71 -4.01
N PHE A 505 13.68 -8.95 -4.16
CA PHE A 505 12.28 -9.20 -4.53
C PHE A 505 11.32 -8.59 -3.50
N LEU A 506 11.57 -8.81 -2.21
CA LEU A 506 10.74 -8.23 -1.14
C LEU A 506 10.76 -6.69 -1.16
N LYS A 507 11.93 -6.07 -1.34
CA LYS A 507 12.06 -4.60 -1.45
C LYS A 507 11.41 -4.05 -2.72
N TYR A 508 11.53 -4.73 -3.85
CA TYR A 508 10.89 -4.36 -5.11
C TYR A 508 9.37 -4.44 -5.01
N VAL A 509 8.82 -5.51 -4.43
CA VAL A 509 7.37 -5.63 -4.18
C VAL A 509 6.88 -4.50 -3.26
N CYS A 510 7.65 -4.15 -2.22
CA CYS A 510 7.30 -3.06 -1.31
C CYS A 510 7.45 -1.64 -1.87
N SER A 511 8.25 -1.42 -2.92
CA SER A 511 8.25 -0.15 -3.66
C SER A 511 7.23 -0.13 -4.81
N PHE A 512 6.90 -1.29 -5.37
CA PHE A 512 5.96 -1.43 -6.48
C PHE A 512 4.48 -1.37 -6.04
N ALA A 513 4.12 -1.99 -4.92
CA ALA A 513 2.73 -2.09 -4.48
C ALA A 513 2.35 -0.97 -3.47
N PRO A 514 1.31 -0.15 -3.75
CA PRO A 514 1.02 1.09 -2.99
C PRO A 514 0.48 0.90 -1.57
N ARG A 515 0.19 -0.35 -1.16
CA ARG A 515 -0.24 -0.75 0.20
C ARG A 515 0.61 -1.89 0.77
N ALA A 516 1.86 -2.02 0.32
CA ALA A 516 2.79 -3.01 0.87
C ALA A 516 3.62 -2.48 2.04
N VAL A 517 3.97 -3.38 2.97
CA VAL A 517 4.78 -3.08 4.16
C VAL A 517 5.92 -4.09 4.26
N TYR A 518 7.16 -3.59 4.36
CA TYR A 518 8.35 -4.40 4.60
C TYR A 518 8.62 -4.53 6.10
N THR A 519 8.79 -5.75 6.59
CA THR A 519 9.20 -6.04 7.97
C THR A 519 10.34 -7.06 7.99
N SER A 520 11.15 -7.04 9.05
CA SER A 520 12.05 -8.15 9.39
C SER A 520 11.43 -8.89 10.57
N GLY A 521 11.30 -10.21 10.45
CA GLY A 521 10.74 -11.08 11.49
C GLY A 521 11.51 -11.02 12.81
N LYS A 522 12.82 -10.76 12.76
CA LYS A 522 13.67 -10.58 13.94
C LYS A 522 13.50 -9.21 14.62
N ALA A 523 13.07 -8.19 13.88
CA ALA A 523 12.87 -6.83 14.39
C ALA A 523 11.41 -6.55 14.81
N SER A 524 10.48 -7.46 14.50
CA SER A 524 9.04 -7.23 14.60
C SER A 524 8.39 -8.26 15.52
N SER A 525 7.97 -7.84 16.71
CA SER A 525 7.25 -8.70 17.66
C SER A 525 5.77 -8.89 17.26
N ALA A 526 5.07 -9.85 17.86
CA ALA A 526 3.63 -10.08 17.65
C ALA A 526 2.80 -8.78 17.77
N ALA A 527 3.15 -7.90 18.71
CA ALA A 527 2.46 -6.63 18.93
C ALA A 527 2.71 -5.61 17.81
N GLY A 528 3.91 -5.62 17.20
CA GLY A 528 4.24 -4.79 16.04
C GLY A 528 3.71 -5.35 14.71
N LEU A 529 3.52 -6.67 14.63
CA LEU A 529 2.95 -7.34 13.45
C LEU A 529 1.42 -7.28 13.41
N THR A 530 0.74 -7.55 14.54
CA THR A 530 -0.73 -7.62 14.62
C THR A 530 -1.35 -6.27 15.00
N ALA A 531 -1.68 -6.06 16.27
CA ALA A 531 -1.99 -4.75 16.83
C ALA A 531 -1.60 -4.70 18.32
N ALA A 532 -1.21 -3.52 18.78
CA ALA A 532 -0.91 -3.25 20.18
C ALA A 532 -2.11 -2.58 20.86
N VAL A 533 -2.33 -2.86 22.15
CA VAL A 533 -3.24 -2.07 22.98
C VAL A 533 -2.40 -1.14 23.84
N VAL A 534 -2.50 0.16 23.57
CA VAL A 534 -1.66 1.21 24.13
C VAL A 534 -2.55 2.20 24.88
N LYS A 535 -2.18 2.51 26.12
CA LYS A 535 -2.86 3.52 26.91
C LYS A 535 -2.52 4.91 26.37
N ASP A 536 -3.53 5.72 26.05
CA ASP A 536 -3.32 7.11 25.65
C ASP A 536 -3.02 8.01 26.86
N GLU A 537 -2.14 8.99 26.66
CA GLU A 537 -1.63 9.87 27.73
C GLU A 537 -2.53 11.08 27.97
N GLU A 538 -3.31 11.53 26.97
CA GLU A 538 -4.25 12.66 27.11
C GLU A 538 -5.59 12.23 27.74
N THR A 539 -6.11 11.06 27.36
CA THR A 539 -7.40 10.54 27.87
C THR A 539 -7.26 9.60 29.06
N GLY A 540 -6.18 8.82 29.11
CA GLY A 540 -6.04 7.71 30.07
C GLY A 540 -6.76 6.42 29.67
N ASP A 541 -7.36 6.35 28.48
CA ASP A 541 -8.08 5.17 27.99
C ASP A 541 -7.16 4.20 27.25
N PHE A 542 -7.58 2.95 27.07
CA PHE A 542 -6.87 1.98 26.25
C PHE A 542 -7.30 2.13 24.78
N THR A 543 -6.34 2.38 23.90
CA THR A 543 -6.54 2.53 22.46
C THR A 543 -5.85 1.40 21.69
N ILE A 544 -6.34 1.09 20.49
CA ILE A 544 -5.69 0.14 19.59
C ILE A 544 -4.72 0.91 18.68
N GLU A 545 -3.49 0.41 18.56
CA GLU A 545 -2.50 0.85 17.59
C GLU A 545 -2.29 -0.24 16.54
N ALA A 546 -2.53 0.10 15.28
CA ALA A 546 -2.44 -0.82 14.15
C ALA A 546 -0.98 -1.25 13.88
N GLY A 547 -0.73 -2.56 13.85
CA GLY A 547 0.55 -3.14 13.47
C GLY A 547 0.68 -3.36 11.95
N ALA A 548 1.82 -3.92 11.54
CA ALA A 548 2.22 -4.02 10.13
C ALA A 548 1.21 -4.76 9.23
N LEU A 549 0.53 -5.79 9.73
CA LEU A 549 -0.51 -6.51 8.98
C LEU A 549 -1.76 -5.64 8.75
N MET A 550 -2.21 -4.90 9.77
CA MET A 550 -3.36 -3.99 9.61
C MET A 550 -3.05 -2.83 8.66
N LEU A 551 -1.83 -2.28 8.74
CA LEU A 551 -1.34 -1.21 7.85
C LEU A 551 -1.19 -1.68 6.38
N ALA A 552 -1.23 -3.00 6.12
CA ALA A 552 -1.08 -3.63 4.81
C ALA A 552 -2.40 -4.20 4.23
N ASP A 553 -3.57 -3.98 4.86
CA ASP A 553 -4.87 -4.51 4.40
C ASP A 553 -5.14 -4.20 2.90
N ASN A 554 -5.64 -5.18 2.14
CA ASN A 554 -5.76 -5.24 0.68
C ASN A 554 -4.43 -5.13 -0.12
N GLY A 555 -3.29 -5.27 0.56
CA GLY A 555 -1.93 -5.22 0.01
C GLY A 555 -1.07 -6.42 0.42
N ILE A 556 0.26 -6.24 0.37
CA ILE A 556 1.25 -7.31 0.63
C ILE A 556 2.06 -6.99 1.89
N CYS A 557 2.07 -7.90 2.85
CA CYS A 557 3.04 -7.86 3.96
C CYS A 557 4.26 -8.70 3.59
N ALA A 558 5.42 -8.06 3.43
CA ALA A 558 6.68 -8.71 3.12
C ALA A 558 7.49 -8.91 4.41
N ILE A 559 7.83 -10.16 4.74
CA ILE A 559 8.54 -10.53 5.97
C ILE A 559 9.87 -11.19 5.60
N ASP A 560 10.99 -10.53 5.88
CA ASP A 560 12.33 -11.11 5.74
C ASP A 560 12.79 -11.78 7.04
N GLU A 561 13.70 -12.76 6.95
CA GLU A 561 14.16 -13.62 8.05
C GLU A 561 13.02 -14.35 8.82
N PHE A 562 12.01 -14.88 8.12
CA PHE A 562 10.85 -15.54 8.75
C PHE A 562 11.26 -16.74 9.64
N ASP A 563 12.32 -17.47 9.29
CA ASP A 563 12.88 -18.57 10.07
C ASP A 563 13.58 -18.13 11.39
N LYS A 564 13.73 -16.82 11.60
CA LYS A 564 14.30 -16.19 12.81
C LYS A 564 13.23 -15.54 13.71
N MET A 565 11.95 -15.67 13.37
CA MET A 565 10.83 -15.23 14.24
C MET A 565 10.64 -16.16 15.43
N ASP A 566 10.33 -15.58 16.60
CA ASP A 566 9.91 -16.36 17.77
C ASP A 566 8.55 -17.03 17.55
N MET A 567 8.37 -18.22 18.15
CA MET A 567 7.14 -19.02 17.97
C MET A 567 5.85 -18.31 18.42
N VAL A 568 5.95 -17.37 19.37
CA VAL A 568 4.81 -16.55 19.82
C VAL A 568 4.29 -15.67 18.68
N ASP A 569 5.22 -15.10 17.91
CA ASP A 569 4.92 -14.18 16.82
C ASP A 569 4.42 -14.95 15.58
N GLN A 570 4.98 -16.13 15.33
CA GLN A 570 4.46 -17.06 14.32
C GLN A 570 3.01 -17.49 14.60
N VAL A 571 2.66 -17.77 15.87
CA VAL A 571 1.28 -18.14 16.26
C VAL A 571 0.30 -16.99 16.04
N ALA A 572 0.72 -15.73 16.24
CA ALA A 572 -0.13 -14.57 16.00
C ALA A 572 -0.50 -14.39 14.50
N ILE A 573 0.35 -14.87 13.58
CA ILE A 573 0.10 -14.85 12.13
C ILE A 573 -0.89 -15.95 11.69
N HIS A 574 -1.06 -17.03 12.45
CA HIS A 574 -1.93 -18.16 12.10
C HIS A 574 -3.40 -17.79 11.85
N GLU A 575 -3.90 -16.78 12.55
CA GLU A 575 -5.30 -16.31 12.45
C GLU A 575 -5.47 -15.49 11.16
N ALA A 576 -4.60 -14.49 10.96
CA ALA A 576 -4.59 -13.62 9.78
C ALA A 576 -4.44 -14.40 8.46
N MET A 577 -3.56 -15.41 8.40
CA MET A 577 -3.35 -16.24 7.19
C MET A 577 -4.56 -17.09 6.80
N GLU A 578 -5.45 -17.42 7.73
CA GLU A 578 -6.59 -18.32 7.49
C GLU A 578 -7.89 -17.52 7.33
N GLN A 579 -8.19 -16.65 8.31
CA GLN A 579 -9.48 -15.98 8.45
C GLN A 579 -9.48 -14.55 7.88
N GLN A 580 -8.30 -14.02 7.50
CA GLN A 580 -8.10 -12.62 7.08
C GLN A 580 -8.56 -11.59 8.14
N THR A 581 -8.61 -12.02 9.40
CA THR A 581 -8.97 -11.23 10.58
C THR A 581 -8.04 -11.55 11.75
N ILE A 582 -7.95 -10.63 12.70
CA ILE A 582 -7.21 -10.78 13.96
C ILE A 582 -8.15 -10.41 15.11
N SER A 583 -8.40 -11.33 16.03
CA SER A 583 -9.17 -11.09 17.24
C SER A 583 -8.25 -10.71 18.41
N ILE A 584 -8.62 -9.64 19.13
CA ILE A 584 -7.84 -9.12 20.26
C ILE A 584 -8.75 -8.98 21.48
N ALA A 585 -8.44 -9.77 22.50
CA ALA A 585 -9.08 -9.77 23.80
C ALA A 585 -8.07 -9.31 24.87
N LYS A 586 -7.84 -7.99 24.98
CA LYS A 586 -6.80 -7.40 25.85
C LYS A 586 -7.29 -6.11 26.52
N ALA A 587 -6.92 -5.93 27.79
CA ALA A 587 -7.27 -4.75 28.61
C ALA A 587 -8.78 -4.38 28.66
N GLY A 588 -9.68 -5.37 28.52
CA GLY A 588 -11.12 -5.17 28.47
C GLY A 588 -11.69 -4.91 27.07
N ILE A 589 -10.83 -4.61 26.08
CA ILE A 589 -11.21 -4.50 24.67
C ILE A 589 -11.32 -5.91 24.08
N HIS A 590 -12.45 -6.18 23.43
CA HIS A 590 -12.72 -7.40 22.67
C HIS A 590 -13.10 -6.99 21.24
N ALA A 591 -12.12 -6.95 20.34
CA ALA A 591 -12.27 -6.42 18.98
C ALA A 591 -11.77 -7.42 17.94
N THR A 592 -12.45 -7.48 16.78
CA THR A 592 -12.03 -8.22 15.59
C THR A 592 -11.67 -7.22 14.50
N LEU A 593 -10.42 -7.30 14.02
CA LEU A 593 -9.84 -6.34 13.08
C LEU A 593 -9.55 -7.07 11.77
N ASN A 594 -9.88 -6.46 10.62
CA ASN A 594 -9.59 -7.06 9.32
C ASN A 594 -8.09 -6.91 8.97
N ALA A 595 -7.55 -7.98 8.38
CA ALA A 595 -6.17 -8.09 7.92
C ALA A 595 -6.15 -8.91 6.62
N ARG A 596 -6.75 -8.35 5.56
CA ARG A 596 -6.80 -8.98 4.24
C ARG A 596 -5.47 -8.77 3.53
N THR A 597 -4.46 -9.53 3.94
CA THR A 597 -3.08 -9.35 3.48
C THR A 597 -2.53 -10.60 2.84
N SER A 598 -2.08 -10.47 1.60
CA SER A 598 -1.16 -11.41 0.96
C SER A 598 0.19 -11.38 1.68
N ILE A 599 0.68 -12.52 2.17
CA ILE A 599 1.99 -12.61 2.84
C ILE A 599 3.05 -13.11 1.87
N LEU A 600 4.16 -12.35 1.76
CA LEU A 600 5.38 -12.73 1.06
C LEU A 600 6.50 -12.95 2.09
N ALA A 601 6.83 -14.19 2.39
CA ALA A 601 7.87 -14.52 3.36
C ALA A 601 9.19 -14.91 2.68
N ALA A 602 10.31 -14.38 3.16
CA ALA A 602 11.65 -14.89 2.85
C ALA A 602 12.21 -15.66 4.06
N ALA A 603 12.74 -16.86 3.81
CA ALA A 603 13.33 -17.72 4.83
C ALA A 603 14.64 -18.34 4.34
N ASN A 604 15.55 -18.64 5.27
CA ASN A 604 16.82 -19.31 4.98
C ASN A 604 16.84 -20.73 5.59
N PRO A 605 17.52 -21.71 4.96
CA PRO A 605 17.64 -23.06 5.50
C PRO A 605 18.48 -23.05 6.79
N VAL A 606 18.18 -23.99 7.70
CA VAL A 606 18.75 -24.00 9.05
C VAL A 606 20.28 -24.07 9.06
N GLY A 607 20.88 -24.79 8.12
CA GLY A 607 22.33 -24.92 7.96
C GLY A 607 23.00 -23.78 7.17
N GLY A 608 22.27 -22.73 6.81
CA GLY A 608 22.74 -21.67 5.91
C GLY A 608 22.72 -22.07 4.44
N ARG A 609 23.04 -23.33 4.10
CA ARG A 609 22.82 -23.93 2.77
C ARG A 609 21.77 -25.05 2.81
N TYR A 610 21.10 -25.28 1.67
CA TYR A 610 20.08 -26.31 1.51
C TYR A 610 20.70 -27.69 1.27
N ASN A 611 20.46 -28.63 2.18
CA ASN A 611 20.97 -30.00 2.07
C ASN A 611 19.97 -30.88 1.30
N ARG A 612 20.25 -31.18 0.01
CA ARG A 612 19.46 -32.11 -0.81
C ARG A 612 19.26 -33.51 -0.15
N LYS A 613 20.17 -33.93 0.76
CA LYS A 613 20.13 -35.22 1.46
C LYS A 613 19.13 -35.30 2.62
N THR A 614 18.60 -34.17 3.09
CA THR A 614 17.63 -34.11 4.19
C THR A 614 16.30 -33.55 3.69
N THR A 615 15.20 -34.00 4.30
CA THR A 615 13.85 -33.59 3.90
C THR A 615 13.67 -32.08 4.04
N LEU A 616 12.89 -31.46 3.14
CA LEU A 616 12.57 -30.03 3.14
C LEU A 616 12.08 -29.54 4.53
N ARG A 617 11.29 -30.37 5.22
CA ARG A 617 10.79 -30.12 6.59
C ARG A 617 11.88 -30.17 7.67
N SER A 618 12.99 -30.89 7.45
CA SER A 618 14.17 -30.84 8.32
C SER A 618 15.14 -29.72 7.93
N ASN A 619 15.12 -29.26 6.68
CA ASN A 619 15.95 -28.15 6.19
C ASN A 619 15.41 -26.77 6.63
N ILE A 620 14.13 -26.69 7.04
CA ILE A 620 13.41 -25.45 7.35
C ILE A 620 12.83 -25.51 8.77
N ASN A 621 13.16 -24.53 9.62
CA ASN A 621 12.63 -24.41 10.98
C ASN A 621 11.22 -23.78 11.00
N MET A 622 10.23 -24.44 10.40
CA MET A 622 8.83 -24.00 10.38
C MET A 622 7.86 -25.10 10.80
N SER A 623 6.75 -24.69 11.42
CA SER A 623 5.69 -25.63 11.82
C SER A 623 4.83 -26.07 10.61
N ALA A 624 4.39 -27.33 10.61
CA ALA A 624 3.55 -27.87 9.53
C ALA A 624 2.23 -27.09 9.29
N PRO A 625 1.54 -26.54 10.32
CA PRO A 625 0.37 -25.67 10.09
C PRO A 625 0.66 -24.39 9.30
N ILE A 626 1.87 -23.82 9.41
CA ILE A 626 2.31 -22.67 8.59
C ILE A 626 2.64 -23.14 7.16
N MET A 627 3.36 -24.25 7.05
CA MET A 627 3.76 -24.84 5.77
C MET A 627 2.55 -25.29 4.91
N SER A 628 1.37 -25.47 5.52
CA SER A 628 0.10 -25.73 4.83
C SER A 628 -0.79 -24.48 4.67
N ARG A 629 -0.26 -23.25 4.82
CA ARG A 629 -0.97 -21.96 4.64
C ARG A 629 -0.32 -21.00 3.64
N PHE A 630 0.94 -21.26 3.30
CA PHE A 630 1.53 -20.78 2.06
C PHE A 630 1.05 -21.67 0.92
N ASP A 631 0.55 -21.04 -0.14
CA ASP A 631 0.01 -21.68 -1.34
C ASP A 631 1.13 -22.07 -2.31
N LEU A 632 2.24 -21.32 -2.31
CA LEU A 632 3.45 -21.62 -3.08
C LEU A 632 4.71 -21.58 -2.21
N PHE A 633 5.60 -22.55 -2.43
CA PHE A 633 6.94 -22.61 -1.85
C PHE A 633 7.99 -22.60 -2.95
N PHE A 634 8.83 -21.57 -3.03
CA PHE A 634 9.95 -21.57 -3.97
C PHE A 634 11.24 -21.85 -3.24
N VAL A 635 11.90 -22.98 -3.54
CA VAL A 635 13.22 -23.34 -3.00
C VAL A 635 14.28 -22.95 -4.02
N ILE A 636 14.95 -21.81 -3.81
CA ILE A 636 16.03 -21.34 -4.67
C ILE A 636 17.35 -21.98 -4.23
N LEU A 637 17.88 -22.88 -5.05
CA LEU A 637 19.22 -23.46 -4.86
C LEU A 637 20.30 -22.54 -5.47
N ASP A 638 21.49 -22.57 -4.87
CA ASP A 638 22.69 -21.85 -5.33
C ASP A 638 23.65 -22.87 -5.95
N GLU A 639 23.62 -22.98 -7.28
CA GLU A 639 24.31 -24.04 -8.04
C GLU A 639 25.41 -23.44 -8.93
N CYS A 640 26.66 -23.89 -8.69
CA CYS A 640 27.86 -23.33 -9.32
C CYS A 640 27.98 -23.74 -10.80
N SER A 641 27.24 -23.08 -11.69
CA SER A 641 27.30 -23.30 -13.14
C SER A 641 28.00 -22.13 -13.85
N GLU A 642 29.14 -22.40 -14.51
CA GLU A 642 29.95 -21.37 -15.18
C GLU A 642 29.13 -20.52 -16.17
N GLN A 643 28.15 -21.12 -16.86
CA GLN A 643 27.28 -20.40 -17.78
C GLN A 643 26.38 -19.42 -17.04
N VAL A 644 25.67 -19.88 -16.00
CA VAL A 644 24.75 -19.06 -15.20
C VAL A 644 25.51 -17.96 -14.48
N ASP A 645 26.65 -18.29 -13.86
CA ASP A 645 27.55 -17.33 -13.19
C ASP A 645 28.08 -16.26 -14.16
N ARG A 646 28.44 -16.65 -15.40
CA ARG A 646 28.89 -15.71 -16.44
C ARG A 646 27.78 -14.74 -16.84
N HIS A 647 26.56 -15.24 -17.04
CA HIS A 647 25.41 -14.38 -17.37
C HIS A 647 25.05 -13.46 -16.19
N LEU A 648 24.96 -14.00 -14.98
CA LEU A 648 24.71 -13.24 -13.74
C LEU A 648 25.77 -12.15 -13.52
N ALA A 649 27.06 -12.47 -13.66
CA ALA A 649 28.15 -11.50 -13.55
C ALA A 649 28.06 -10.42 -14.63
N SER A 650 27.73 -10.77 -15.89
CA SER A 650 27.55 -9.79 -16.96
C SER A 650 26.38 -8.83 -16.68
N HIS A 651 25.28 -9.34 -16.13
CA HIS A 651 24.09 -8.57 -15.76
C HIS A 651 24.37 -7.61 -14.59
N ILE A 652 25.05 -8.09 -13.54
CA ILE A 652 25.50 -7.28 -12.41
C ILE A 652 26.45 -6.17 -12.88
N VAL A 653 27.40 -6.48 -13.77
CA VAL A 653 28.34 -5.50 -14.34
C VAL A 653 27.59 -4.47 -15.20
N ALA A 654 26.61 -4.87 -16.02
CA ALA A 654 25.80 -3.94 -16.81
C ALA A 654 25.03 -2.94 -15.92
N ILE A 655 24.35 -3.43 -14.87
CA ILE A 655 23.68 -2.59 -13.87
C ILE A 655 24.67 -1.62 -13.20
N HIS A 656 25.86 -2.08 -12.82
CA HIS A 656 26.86 -1.21 -12.20
C HIS A 656 27.47 -0.17 -13.15
N GLN A 657 27.54 -0.45 -14.46
CA GLN A 657 28.08 0.46 -15.47
C GLN A 657 27.05 1.50 -15.94
N HIS A 658 25.83 1.07 -16.28
CA HIS A 658 24.82 1.91 -16.93
C HIS A 658 23.64 2.31 -16.01
N ARG A 659 23.59 1.77 -14.78
CA ARG A 659 22.51 1.99 -13.80
C ARG A 659 21.14 1.75 -14.42
N ASP A 660 20.28 2.76 -14.40
CA ASP A 660 18.88 2.71 -14.83
C ASP A 660 18.76 2.53 -16.36
N ALA A 661 19.81 2.88 -17.12
CA ALA A 661 19.89 2.64 -18.57
C ALA A 661 20.48 1.26 -18.94
N ALA A 662 20.71 0.38 -17.96
CA ALA A 662 21.20 -0.99 -18.21
C ALA A 662 20.09 -1.96 -18.64
N VAL A 663 18.86 -1.73 -18.16
CA VAL A 663 17.72 -2.63 -18.32
C VAL A 663 16.43 -1.80 -18.46
N GLU A 664 16.07 -1.44 -19.69
CA GLU A 664 14.72 -0.97 -20.01
C GLU A 664 13.82 -2.20 -20.22
N PRO A 665 12.86 -2.50 -19.32
CA PRO A 665 11.88 -3.56 -19.56
C PRO A 665 10.85 -3.12 -20.60
N GLU A 666 10.25 -4.09 -21.31
CA GLU A 666 9.22 -3.84 -22.34
C GLU A 666 8.02 -3.01 -21.83
N PHE A 667 7.69 -3.15 -20.54
CA PHE A 667 6.63 -2.40 -19.87
C PHE A 667 7.18 -1.57 -18.72
N SER A 668 6.77 -0.30 -18.64
CA SER A 668 7.12 0.56 -17.52
C SER A 668 6.40 0.12 -16.24
N THR A 669 7.01 0.41 -15.08
CA THR A 669 6.41 0.08 -13.77
C THR A 669 5.05 0.74 -13.57
N GLU A 670 4.82 1.93 -14.13
CA GLU A 670 3.53 2.60 -14.09
C GLU A 670 2.46 1.95 -14.99
N GLN A 671 2.85 1.43 -16.16
CA GLN A 671 1.96 0.66 -17.03
C GLN A 671 1.57 -0.65 -16.35
N LEU A 672 2.55 -1.36 -15.78
CA LEU A 672 2.33 -2.61 -15.03
C LEU A 672 1.42 -2.38 -13.80
N GLN A 673 1.62 -1.28 -13.06
CA GLN A 673 0.70 -0.90 -11.98
C GLN A 673 -0.72 -0.60 -12.48
N ARG A 674 -0.87 0.11 -13.61
CA ARG A 674 -2.18 0.42 -14.22
C ARG A 674 -2.88 -0.85 -14.68
N PHE A 675 -2.16 -1.75 -15.34
CA PHE A 675 -2.64 -3.06 -15.74
C PHE A 675 -3.13 -3.88 -14.55
N ILE A 676 -2.35 -4.03 -13.47
CA ILE A 676 -2.76 -4.80 -12.28
C ILE A 676 -4.01 -4.19 -11.61
N ARG A 677 -4.17 -2.87 -11.58
CA ARG A 677 -5.38 -2.22 -11.03
C ARG A 677 -6.64 -2.58 -11.82
N PHE A 678 -6.52 -2.68 -13.16
CA PHE A 678 -7.60 -3.13 -14.04
C PHE A 678 -7.83 -4.65 -13.93
N ALA A 679 -6.78 -5.46 -14.03
CA ALA A 679 -6.87 -6.92 -13.93
C ALA A 679 -7.50 -7.42 -12.60
N ARG A 680 -7.34 -6.66 -11.51
CA ARG A 680 -8.00 -6.93 -10.22
C ARG A 680 -9.52 -6.72 -10.20
N THR A 681 -10.14 -6.09 -11.22
CA THR A 681 -11.61 -5.91 -11.27
C THR A 681 -12.34 -7.19 -11.70
N PHE A 682 -11.73 -8.01 -12.55
CA PHE A 682 -12.34 -9.24 -13.04
C PHE A 682 -12.60 -10.24 -11.91
N GLN A 683 -13.71 -10.96 -12.00
CA GLN A 683 -14.12 -12.00 -11.04
C GLN A 683 -14.34 -13.32 -11.80
N PRO A 684 -13.26 -13.98 -12.25
CA PRO A 684 -13.36 -15.09 -13.17
C PRO A 684 -14.10 -16.30 -12.61
N THR A 685 -14.79 -17.01 -13.49
CA THR A 685 -15.66 -18.16 -13.17
C THR A 685 -15.18 -19.44 -13.85
N PHE A 686 -15.28 -20.56 -13.15
CA PHE A 686 -14.87 -21.86 -13.68
C PHE A 686 -15.85 -22.40 -14.71
N THR A 687 -15.35 -22.69 -15.91
CA THR A 687 -16.04 -23.54 -16.89
C THR A 687 -16.15 -24.98 -16.36
N ASP A 688 -17.14 -25.75 -16.79
CA ASP A 688 -17.34 -27.12 -16.26
C ASP A 688 -16.20 -28.08 -16.64
N ALA A 689 -15.67 -27.98 -17.86
CA ALA A 689 -14.48 -28.73 -18.28
C ALA A 689 -13.23 -28.41 -17.41
N ALA A 690 -13.06 -27.15 -16.99
CA ALA A 690 -11.98 -26.79 -16.07
C ALA A 690 -12.17 -27.38 -14.66
N LYS A 691 -13.41 -27.60 -14.20
CA LYS A 691 -13.69 -28.26 -12.91
C LYS A 691 -13.33 -29.73 -12.94
N GLU A 692 -13.65 -30.43 -14.04
CA GLU A 692 -13.31 -31.84 -14.22
C GLU A 692 -11.79 -32.03 -14.25
N LEU A 693 -11.07 -31.25 -15.07
CA LEU A 693 -9.61 -31.30 -15.13
C LEU A 693 -8.95 -30.91 -13.79
N LEU A 694 -9.49 -29.93 -13.05
CA LEU A 694 -9.01 -29.55 -11.72
C LEU A 694 -9.17 -30.69 -10.69
N VAL A 695 -10.27 -31.44 -10.75
CA VAL A 695 -10.49 -32.62 -9.90
C VAL A 695 -9.50 -33.74 -10.24
N ASP A 696 -9.22 -33.99 -11.52
CA ASP A 696 -8.29 -35.04 -11.96
C ASP A 696 -6.83 -34.66 -11.70
N LYS A 697 -6.44 -33.41 -11.91
CA LYS A 697 -5.12 -32.90 -11.49
C LYS A 697 -4.93 -32.94 -9.98
N TYR A 698 -5.97 -32.73 -9.18
CA TYR A 698 -5.88 -32.95 -7.72
C TYR A 698 -5.75 -34.43 -7.33
N LYS A 699 -6.40 -35.35 -8.06
CA LYS A 699 -6.19 -36.80 -7.88
C LYS A 699 -4.73 -37.17 -8.19
N GLN A 700 -4.19 -36.69 -9.32
CA GLN A 700 -2.80 -36.91 -9.72
C GLN A 700 -1.83 -36.42 -8.63
N LEU A 701 -1.94 -35.15 -8.22
CA LEU A 701 -1.12 -34.56 -7.14
C LEU A 701 -1.15 -35.40 -5.83
N ARG A 702 -2.28 -36.02 -5.50
CA ARG A 702 -2.42 -36.92 -4.34
C ARG A 702 -1.93 -38.35 -4.55
N ALA A 703 -1.92 -38.84 -5.78
CA ALA A 703 -1.35 -40.14 -6.12
C ALA A 703 0.18 -40.08 -6.01
N ASP A 704 0.79 -38.99 -6.50
CA ASP A 704 2.23 -38.71 -6.35
C ASP A 704 2.63 -38.69 -4.85
N ASP A 705 1.82 -38.06 -3.99
CA ASP A 705 2.02 -38.05 -2.52
C ASP A 705 1.79 -39.42 -1.84
N ALA A 706 1.17 -40.38 -2.53
CA ALA A 706 1.05 -41.77 -2.06
C ALA A 706 2.20 -42.66 -2.56
N GLN A 707 2.69 -42.40 -3.78
CA GLN A 707 3.71 -43.19 -4.46
C GLN A 707 5.10 -43.07 -3.80
N GLY A 708 5.46 -41.89 -3.28
CA GLY A 708 6.79 -41.60 -2.69
C GLY A 708 7.15 -42.37 -1.41
N GLY A 709 6.25 -43.20 -0.88
CA GLY A 709 6.56 -44.23 0.10
C GLY A 709 6.56 -43.79 1.57
N VAL A 710 6.36 -44.77 2.45
CA VAL A 710 6.12 -44.56 3.89
C VAL A 710 7.38 -44.04 4.60
N GLY A 711 7.51 -42.71 4.66
CA GLY A 711 8.52 -42.00 5.45
C GLY A 711 9.48 -41.09 4.68
N ARG A 712 9.40 -41.02 3.34
CA ARG A 712 10.26 -40.14 2.53
C ARG A 712 9.60 -38.79 2.20
N ASN A 713 8.29 -38.76 1.99
CA ASN A 713 7.57 -37.53 1.63
C ASN A 713 7.68 -36.45 2.71
N SER A 714 8.33 -35.34 2.35
CA SER A 714 8.60 -34.24 3.28
C SER A 714 7.41 -33.30 3.50
N TYR A 715 6.45 -33.32 2.59
CA TYR A 715 5.28 -32.45 2.57
C TYR A 715 4.03 -33.31 2.47
N ARG A 716 2.90 -32.83 2.99
CA ARG A 716 1.63 -33.60 2.98
C ARG A 716 0.56 -32.77 2.29
N ILE A 717 0.03 -33.30 1.19
CA ILE A 717 -0.97 -32.59 0.38
C ILE A 717 -2.35 -32.61 1.06
N THR A 718 -2.83 -31.41 1.40
CA THR A 718 -4.11 -31.19 2.10
C THR A 718 -5.19 -30.70 1.12
N VAL A 719 -6.38 -30.37 1.63
CA VAL A 719 -7.44 -29.73 0.83
C VAL A 719 -7.13 -28.24 0.57
N ARG A 720 -6.33 -27.59 1.42
CA ARG A 720 -5.93 -26.19 1.17
C ARG A 720 -5.16 -26.04 -0.14
N GLN A 721 -4.36 -27.03 -0.55
CA GLN A 721 -3.67 -27.00 -1.84
C GLN A 721 -4.63 -27.08 -3.05
N LEU A 722 -5.87 -27.55 -2.85
CA LEU A 722 -6.93 -27.44 -3.85
C LEU A 722 -7.49 -26.00 -3.90
N GLU A 723 -7.67 -25.35 -2.75
CA GLU A 723 -8.01 -23.92 -2.70
C GLU A 723 -6.90 -23.05 -3.30
N SER A 724 -5.63 -23.41 -3.07
CA SER A 724 -4.45 -22.76 -3.67
C SER A 724 -4.50 -22.84 -5.20
N MET A 725 -4.75 -24.03 -5.76
CA MET A 725 -4.92 -24.23 -7.21
C MET A 725 -6.11 -23.44 -7.78
N ILE A 726 -7.20 -23.31 -7.03
CA ILE A 726 -8.37 -22.47 -7.37
C ILE A 726 -7.97 -20.99 -7.40
N ARG A 727 -7.30 -20.47 -6.35
CA ARG A 727 -6.82 -19.07 -6.30
C ARG A 727 -5.82 -18.77 -7.41
N LEU A 728 -4.92 -19.70 -7.71
CA LEU A 728 -3.91 -19.55 -8.76
C LEU A 728 -4.54 -19.49 -10.15
N SER A 729 -5.47 -20.40 -10.47
CA SER A 729 -6.17 -20.37 -11.77
C SER A 729 -7.10 -19.16 -11.92
N GLU A 730 -7.69 -18.65 -10.83
CA GLU A 730 -8.37 -17.34 -10.81
C GLU A 730 -7.41 -16.16 -11.06
N ALA A 731 -6.23 -16.16 -10.42
CA ALA A 731 -5.23 -15.12 -10.61
C ALA A 731 -4.59 -15.15 -12.00
N ILE A 732 -4.43 -16.33 -12.61
CA ILE A 732 -3.98 -16.49 -14.00
C ILE A 732 -5.06 -15.96 -14.96
N ALA A 733 -6.33 -16.31 -14.80
CA ALA A 733 -7.40 -15.74 -15.63
C ALA A 733 -7.49 -14.21 -15.52
N ARG A 734 -7.21 -13.64 -14.33
CA ARG A 734 -7.01 -12.18 -14.17
C ARG A 734 -5.79 -11.65 -14.95
N ALA A 735 -4.67 -12.36 -14.97
CA ALA A 735 -3.50 -11.98 -15.77
C ALA A 735 -3.82 -11.97 -17.28
N PHE A 736 -4.67 -12.87 -17.76
CA PHE A 736 -5.17 -12.89 -19.14
C PHE A 736 -6.39 -11.97 -19.39
N CYS A 737 -6.88 -11.26 -18.36
CA CYS A 737 -8.08 -10.41 -18.41
C CYS A 737 -9.35 -11.14 -18.92
N THR A 738 -9.54 -12.41 -18.56
CA THR A 738 -10.68 -13.25 -18.98
C THR A 738 -11.64 -13.59 -17.82
N ASP A 739 -12.95 -13.45 -18.05
CA ASP A 739 -13.99 -13.79 -17.06
C ASP A 739 -14.27 -15.30 -16.90
N LYS A 740 -13.64 -16.13 -17.73
CA LYS A 740 -13.85 -17.58 -17.79
C LYS A 740 -12.52 -18.30 -17.68
N ILE A 741 -12.43 -19.23 -16.74
CA ILE A 741 -11.24 -20.06 -16.52
C ILE A 741 -11.31 -21.26 -17.46
N GLU A 742 -10.35 -21.31 -18.38
CA GLU A 742 -10.16 -22.41 -19.32
C GLU A 742 -9.25 -23.51 -18.73
N PRO A 743 -9.30 -24.75 -19.24
CA PRO A 743 -8.50 -25.85 -18.71
C PRO A 743 -6.97 -25.63 -18.81
N SER A 744 -6.52 -24.84 -19.80
CA SER A 744 -5.14 -24.35 -19.95
C SER A 744 -4.62 -23.64 -18.71
N MET A 745 -5.42 -22.72 -18.16
CA MET A 745 -5.08 -21.94 -16.96
C MET A 745 -5.00 -22.81 -15.70
N VAL A 746 -5.74 -23.93 -15.67
CA VAL A 746 -5.67 -24.93 -14.60
C VAL A 746 -4.43 -25.83 -14.75
N ALA A 747 -4.03 -26.16 -15.97
CA ALA A 747 -2.78 -26.88 -16.23
C ALA A 747 -1.57 -26.06 -15.77
N GLU A 748 -1.43 -24.78 -16.18
CA GLU A 748 -0.31 -23.95 -15.72
C GLU A 748 -0.35 -23.70 -14.20
N ALA A 749 -1.53 -23.57 -13.58
CA ALA A 749 -1.66 -23.51 -12.12
C ALA A 749 -1.16 -24.79 -11.42
N TYR A 750 -1.43 -25.97 -12.00
CA TYR A 750 -0.93 -27.24 -11.52
C TYR A 750 0.59 -27.36 -11.71
N ASP A 751 1.13 -26.98 -12.86
CA ASP A 751 2.56 -27.09 -13.15
C ASP A 751 3.39 -26.11 -12.31
N LEU A 752 2.91 -24.88 -12.09
CA LEU A 752 3.54 -23.93 -11.16
C LEU A 752 3.56 -24.46 -9.72
N LEU A 753 2.47 -25.11 -9.28
CA LEU A 753 2.40 -25.76 -7.96
C LEU A 753 3.33 -26.97 -7.88
N ARG A 754 3.41 -27.78 -8.94
CA ARG A 754 4.29 -28.95 -9.06
C ARG A 754 5.78 -28.57 -9.03
N GLN A 755 6.16 -27.56 -9.81
CA GLN A 755 7.52 -26.97 -9.80
C GLN A 755 7.89 -26.44 -8.41
N SER A 756 6.94 -25.89 -7.65
CA SER A 756 7.15 -25.43 -6.27
C SER A 756 7.48 -26.57 -5.26
N ILE A 757 7.14 -27.82 -5.59
CA ILE A 757 7.33 -28.99 -4.72
C ILE A 757 8.51 -29.87 -5.18
N ILE A 758 8.72 -30.03 -6.48
CA ILE A 758 9.55 -31.10 -7.09
C ILE A 758 10.95 -30.64 -7.52
N SER A 759 11.35 -29.38 -7.28
CA SER A 759 12.62 -28.77 -7.72
C SER A 759 13.91 -29.29 -7.02
N VAL A 760 13.98 -30.58 -6.69
CA VAL A 760 15.06 -31.22 -5.90
C VAL A 760 15.45 -32.61 -6.42
N GLU A 761 14.65 -33.30 -7.24
CA GLU A 761 14.78 -34.76 -7.44
C GLU A 761 15.42 -35.26 -8.75
N TYR A 762 15.77 -34.38 -9.72
CA TYR A 762 16.45 -34.80 -10.96
C TYR A 762 17.62 -33.88 -11.31
N ASP A 763 18.79 -34.48 -11.55
CA ASP A 763 19.98 -33.82 -12.12
C ASP A 763 19.89 -33.80 -13.66
N ASP A 764 20.58 -32.85 -14.30
CA ASP A 764 20.57 -32.71 -15.77
C ASP A 764 21.20 -33.90 -16.51
N VAL A 765 20.68 -34.18 -17.71
CA VAL A 765 21.04 -35.36 -18.49
C VAL A 765 22.20 -35.02 -19.44
N GLU A 766 23.42 -35.37 -19.04
CA GLU A 766 24.57 -35.32 -19.94
C GLU A 766 24.44 -36.32 -21.11
N VAL A 767 24.91 -35.91 -22.28
CA VAL A 767 24.96 -36.71 -23.51
C VAL A 767 26.34 -36.53 -24.15
N ASP A 768 27.25 -37.48 -23.91
CA ASP A 768 28.62 -37.48 -24.45
C ASP A 768 28.72 -38.17 -25.83
N ASP A 769 29.51 -37.59 -26.73
CA ASP A 769 29.71 -38.02 -28.14
C ASP A 769 30.76 -39.16 -28.34
N GLU A 770 31.46 -39.58 -27.29
CA GLU A 770 32.83 -40.11 -27.40
C GLU A 770 32.99 -41.49 -28.10
N GLU A 771 31.96 -42.34 -28.17
CA GLU A 771 32.11 -43.73 -28.64
C GLU A 771 32.24 -43.88 -30.18
N ALA A 772 31.95 -42.84 -30.96
CA ALA A 772 31.93 -42.91 -32.43
C ALA A 772 33.31 -43.05 -33.11
N ILE A 773 34.42 -42.84 -32.39
CA ILE A 773 35.78 -42.81 -32.99
C ILE A 773 36.56 -44.13 -32.76
N ASN A 774 36.35 -44.81 -31.63
CA ASN A 774 37.16 -45.98 -31.25
C ASN A 774 36.80 -47.27 -32.02
N ALA A 775 35.61 -47.34 -32.63
CA ALA A 775 35.17 -48.52 -33.39
C ALA A 775 35.97 -48.78 -34.68
N ASN A 776 36.72 -47.79 -35.20
CA ASN A 776 37.27 -47.82 -36.56
C ASN A 776 38.82 -47.86 -36.62
N ASN A 777 39.49 -48.08 -35.49
CA ASN A 777 40.97 -48.02 -35.41
C ASN A 777 41.63 -49.26 -34.75
N ASN A 778 40.83 -50.27 -34.38
CA ASN A 778 41.27 -51.37 -33.52
C ASN A 778 41.69 -52.63 -34.30
N ASN A 779 42.49 -52.46 -35.37
CA ASN A 779 42.90 -53.57 -36.26
C ASN A 779 44.32 -53.45 -36.83
N ASN A 780 45.25 -52.83 -36.07
CA ASN A 780 46.70 -52.87 -36.32
C ASN A 780 47.47 -52.53 -35.04
N ASN A 781 47.91 -53.58 -34.31
CA ASN A 781 49.28 -53.80 -33.82
C ASN A 781 49.27 -54.74 -32.61
N ASN A 782 49.95 -55.87 -32.74
CA ASN A 782 50.53 -56.58 -31.60
C ASN A 782 51.96 -56.02 -31.39
N GLU A 783 52.41 -56.00 -30.13
CA GLU A 783 53.77 -56.26 -29.61
C GLU A 783 53.96 -55.49 -28.28
N ASP A 784 54.17 -56.27 -27.21
CA ASP A 784 55.05 -56.10 -26.03
C ASP A 784 55.24 -54.67 -25.43
N ASP A 785 55.19 -54.44 -24.11
CA ASP A 785 55.98 -55.10 -23.03
C ASP A 785 55.32 -54.92 -21.62
N ASP A 786 55.96 -55.48 -20.58
CA ASP A 786 55.44 -55.68 -19.19
C ASP A 786 55.64 -54.53 -18.13
N ASP A 787 55.03 -54.77 -16.95
CA ASP A 787 55.40 -54.39 -15.56
C ASP A 787 55.03 -53.05 -14.84
N ASP A 788 54.42 -53.27 -13.65
CA ASP A 788 54.49 -52.60 -12.32
C ASP A 788 54.26 -51.08 -12.03
N ASP A 789 53.05 -50.81 -11.51
CA ASP A 789 52.75 -50.49 -10.08
C ASP A 789 53.07 -49.12 -9.40
N GLN A 790 52.31 -48.85 -8.32
CA GLN A 790 52.50 -47.92 -7.19
C GLN A 790 52.24 -46.38 -7.28
N ASP A 791 51.04 -46.02 -6.80
CA ASP A 791 50.75 -45.09 -5.68
C ASP A 791 50.96 -43.54 -5.83
N SER A 792 50.45 -42.78 -4.83
CA SER A 792 50.07 -41.35 -4.93
C SER A 792 50.97 -40.35 -4.09
N PRO A 793 50.53 -39.14 -3.64
CA PRO A 793 51.21 -37.84 -3.91
C PRO A 793 51.78 -37.21 -2.60
N PRO A 794 51.95 -35.86 -2.35
CA PRO A 794 51.75 -34.63 -3.16
C PRO A 794 52.77 -33.46 -2.94
N ARG A 795 52.41 -32.26 -3.47
CA ARG A 795 52.81 -30.86 -3.09
C ARG A 795 54.14 -30.25 -3.60
N GLY A 796 54.05 -28.98 -4.04
CA GLY A 796 55.17 -28.06 -4.37
C GLY A 796 55.54 -27.12 -3.18
N PRO A 797 55.80 -25.79 -3.34
CA PRO A 797 55.55 -24.91 -4.51
C PRO A 797 56.62 -23.81 -4.83
N HIS A 798 56.41 -23.06 -5.95
CA HIS A 798 57.02 -21.74 -6.31
C HIS A 798 58.57 -21.71 -6.50
N LEU A 799 59.24 -20.81 -7.26
CA LEU A 799 58.95 -19.59 -8.07
C LEU A 799 60.06 -19.53 -9.21
N HIS A 800 60.42 -18.53 -10.04
CA HIS A 800 60.16 -17.09 -10.26
C HIS A 800 60.68 -16.60 -11.66
N ARG A 801 60.10 -15.52 -12.21
CA ARG A 801 60.75 -14.45 -13.04
C ARG A 801 61.24 -14.68 -14.49
N ALA A 802 60.29 -14.51 -15.42
CA ALA A 802 60.27 -13.51 -16.51
C ALA A 802 61.55 -13.07 -17.31
N ALA A 803 61.42 -13.21 -18.64
CA ALA A 803 61.77 -12.26 -19.72
C ALA A 803 63.23 -12.04 -20.19
N THR A 804 63.50 -12.45 -21.44
CA THR A 804 63.89 -11.55 -22.57
C THR A 804 63.76 -12.30 -23.91
N ALA A 805 63.85 -11.61 -25.06
CA ALA A 805 63.42 -12.13 -26.36
C ALA A 805 64.50 -12.13 -27.46
N ALA A 806 64.41 -13.10 -28.39
CA ALA A 806 65.01 -13.08 -29.73
C ALA A 806 64.20 -14.04 -30.65
N LEU A 807 64.20 -13.82 -31.97
CA LEU A 807 63.36 -14.57 -32.93
C LEU A 807 64.07 -15.75 -33.59
N GLY A 808 63.30 -16.79 -33.92
CA GLY A 808 63.62 -17.85 -34.88
C GLY A 808 62.34 -18.58 -35.30
N HIS A 809 62.07 -18.71 -36.60
CA HIS A 809 60.83 -19.34 -37.10
C HIS A 809 60.83 -20.87 -36.99
N GLN A 810 59.72 -21.42 -36.53
CA GLN A 810 59.15 -22.71 -36.94
C GLN A 810 57.63 -22.65 -36.73
N ASP A 811 56.85 -23.11 -37.71
CA ASP A 811 55.39 -22.98 -37.70
C ASP A 811 54.72 -24.06 -36.80
N PRO A 812 53.90 -23.67 -35.81
CA PRO A 812 53.03 -24.61 -35.11
C PRO A 812 51.75 -24.87 -35.91
N ALA A 813 51.28 -26.12 -35.91
CA ALA A 813 50.05 -26.51 -36.61
C ALA A 813 48.80 -25.80 -36.06
N ALA A 814 47.78 -25.67 -36.92
CA ALA A 814 46.51 -25.03 -36.57
C ALA A 814 45.82 -25.71 -35.37
N PRO A 815 45.21 -24.94 -34.45
CA PRO A 815 44.52 -25.49 -33.29
C PRO A 815 43.29 -26.30 -33.72
N LYS A 816 43.10 -27.49 -33.14
CA LYS A 816 41.83 -28.22 -33.25
C LYS A 816 40.72 -27.37 -32.60
N PRO A 817 39.51 -27.28 -33.18
CA PRO A 817 38.39 -26.61 -32.54
C PRO A 817 38.03 -27.33 -31.23
N PRO A 818 37.55 -26.61 -30.19
CA PRO A 818 37.15 -27.22 -28.93
C PRO A 818 35.93 -28.12 -29.13
N LYS A 819 35.95 -29.30 -28.49
CA LYS A 819 34.77 -30.19 -28.39
C LYS A 819 33.64 -29.42 -27.68
N LYS A 820 32.46 -29.31 -28.30
CA LYS A 820 31.24 -28.85 -27.61
C LYS A 820 30.62 -30.06 -26.90
N LYS A 821 30.45 -29.98 -25.57
CA LYS A 821 29.54 -30.86 -24.83
C LYS A 821 28.11 -30.33 -24.98
N HIS A 822 27.14 -31.20 -25.21
CA HIS A 822 25.72 -30.83 -25.28
C HIS A 822 25.00 -31.26 -23.99
N THR A 823 24.85 -30.32 -23.06
CA THR A 823 24.01 -30.45 -21.87
C THR A 823 22.55 -30.15 -22.24
N MET A 824 21.62 -30.99 -21.80
CA MET A 824 20.19 -30.89 -22.12
C MET A 824 19.36 -31.02 -20.84
N THR A 825 18.34 -30.18 -20.70
CA THR A 825 17.39 -30.25 -19.60
C THR A 825 16.58 -31.54 -19.66
N HIS A 826 16.40 -32.20 -18.50
CA HIS A 826 15.64 -33.46 -18.41
C HIS A 826 14.21 -33.33 -18.98
N GLU A 827 13.58 -32.16 -18.81
CA GLU A 827 12.24 -31.87 -19.33
C GLU A 827 12.19 -31.83 -20.87
N LYS A 828 13.18 -31.23 -21.56
CA LYS A 828 13.23 -31.28 -23.03
C LYS A 828 13.55 -32.70 -23.52
N TYR A 829 14.40 -33.45 -22.80
CA TYR A 829 14.65 -34.87 -23.11
C TYR A 829 13.35 -35.69 -23.02
N ALA A 830 12.63 -35.61 -21.91
CA ALA A 830 11.37 -36.33 -21.70
C ALA A 830 10.30 -35.94 -22.72
N SER A 831 10.15 -34.64 -23.03
CA SER A 831 9.24 -34.18 -24.08
C SER A 831 9.56 -34.83 -25.44
N MET A 832 10.83 -34.83 -25.87
CA MET A 832 11.22 -35.46 -27.13
C MET A 832 11.04 -36.98 -27.10
N VAL A 833 11.41 -37.64 -25.99
CA VAL A 833 11.22 -39.08 -25.78
C VAL A 833 9.74 -39.45 -25.96
N ASN A 834 8.82 -38.74 -25.30
CA ASN A 834 7.40 -39.03 -25.35
C ASN A 834 6.81 -38.74 -26.74
N THR A 835 7.22 -37.65 -27.40
CA THR A 835 6.83 -37.34 -28.78
C THR A 835 7.31 -38.41 -29.78
N PHE A 836 8.53 -38.93 -29.64
CA PHE A 836 9.03 -40.03 -30.47
C PHE A 836 8.35 -41.37 -30.16
N VAL A 837 8.18 -41.72 -28.88
CA VAL A 837 7.49 -42.96 -28.45
C VAL A 837 6.05 -42.99 -28.93
N GLN A 838 5.30 -41.89 -28.78
CA GLN A 838 3.92 -41.79 -29.25
C GLN A 838 3.86 -42.00 -30.78
N ARG A 839 4.69 -41.30 -31.55
CA ARG A 839 4.69 -41.40 -33.02
C ARG A 839 5.04 -42.81 -33.52
N ILE A 840 5.96 -43.50 -32.85
CA ILE A 840 6.34 -44.89 -33.18
C ILE A 840 5.22 -45.86 -32.80
N SER A 841 4.56 -45.66 -31.65
CA SER A 841 3.40 -46.48 -31.22
C SER A 841 2.20 -46.33 -32.17
N ASP A 842 1.91 -45.10 -32.61
CA ASP A 842 0.85 -44.83 -33.59
C ASP A 842 1.12 -45.56 -34.92
N ASP A 843 2.38 -45.58 -35.41
CA ASP A 843 2.75 -46.29 -36.65
C ASP A 843 2.85 -47.81 -36.47
N GLU A 844 3.29 -48.30 -35.31
CA GLU A 844 3.26 -49.73 -34.98
C GLU A 844 1.81 -50.26 -34.98
N SER A 845 0.85 -49.46 -34.50
CA SER A 845 -0.57 -49.79 -34.52
C SER A 845 -1.22 -49.70 -35.92
N SER A 846 -0.63 -48.93 -36.85
CA SER A 846 -1.22 -48.59 -38.16
C SER A 846 -0.59 -49.34 -39.33
N SER A 847 0.74 -49.46 -39.34
CA SER A 847 1.56 -49.90 -40.48
C SER A 847 2.29 -51.21 -40.19
N GLY A 848 2.85 -51.34 -38.98
CA GLY A 848 3.67 -52.50 -38.58
C GLY A 848 5.04 -52.63 -39.28
N ASP A 849 5.36 -51.72 -40.20
CA ASP A 849 6.64 -51.60 -40.90
C ASP A 849 7.33 -50.33 -40.37
N GLY A 850 8.46 -50.48 -39.67
CA GLY A 850 8.93 -49.47 -38.72
C GLY A 850 9.44 -48.16 -39.34
N LEU A 851 9.39 -47.07 -38.57
CA LEU A 851 9.75 -45.73 -39.05
C LEU A 851 11.26 -45.58 -39.32
N SER A 852 11.59 -44.93 -40.45
CA SER A 852 12.96 -44.58 -40.80
C SER A 852 13.49 -43.41 -39.97
N GLN A 853 14.80 -43.39 -39.70
CA GLN A 853 15.44 -42.32 -38.93
C GLN A 853 15.18 -40.91 -39.49
N ASP A 854 15.32 -40.69 -40.80
CA ASP A 854 15.14 -39.36 -41.39
C ASP A 854 13.66 -38.93 -41.40
N SER A 855 12.72 -39.84 -41.68
CA SER A 855 11.28 -39.52 -41.63
C SER A 855 10.80 -39.15 -40.23
N LEU A 856 11.35 -39.81 -39.19
CA LEU A 856 11.04 -39.50 -37.80
C LEU A 856 11.61 -38.14 -37.34
N LEU A 857 12.79 -37.78 -37.86
CA LEU A 857 13.40 -36.47 -37.63
C LEU A 857 12.66 -35.34 -38.36
N GLU A 858 12.26 -35.58 -39.61
CA GLU A 858 11.52 -34.61 -40.44
C GLU A 858 10.16 -34.28 -39.79
N TRP A 859 9.39 -35.30 -39.40
CA TRP A 859 8.12 -35.11 -38.66
C TRP A 859 8.29 -34.41 -37.31
N TYR A 860 9.35 -34.70 -36.54
CA TYR A 860 9.62 -33.98 -35.29
C TYR A 860 9.93 -32.50 -35.52
N LEU A 861 10.59 -32.16 -36.63
CA LEU A 861 10.89 -30.77 -37.00
C LEU A 861 9.65 -30.03 -37.52
N GLU A 862 8.75 -30.71 -38.24
CA GLU A 862 7.41 -30.17 -38.60
C GLU A 862 6.58 -29.84 -37.34
N GLN A 863 6.57 -30.71 -36.33
CA GLN A 863 5.91 -30.45 -35.03
C GLN A 863 6.56 -29.31 -34.22
N ARG A 864 7.68 -28.76 -34.68
CA ARG A 864 8.47 -27.69 -34.03
C ARG A 864 8.60 -26.44 -34.89
N GLU A 865 7.88 -26.32 -36.00
CA GLU A 865 8.00 -25.20 -36.95
C GLU A 865 7.81 -23.83 -36.26
N ASP A 866 6.85 -23.70 -35.35
CA ASP A 866 6.57 -22.47 -34.59
C ASP A 866 7.74 -21.99 -33.69
N ASP A 867 8.59 -22.91 -33.20
CA ASP A 867 9.78 -22.59 -32.39
C ASP A 867 11.01 -22.23 -33.26
N LEU A 868 10.98 -22.54 -34.56
CA LEU A 868 12.16 -22.60 -35.43
C LEU A 868 12.43 -21.29 -36.19
N ALA A 869 12.66 -20.21 -35.45
CA ALA A 869 12.88 -18.87 -35.99
C ALA A 869 14.15 -18.65 -36.85
N SER A 870 15.04 -19.65 -37.04
CA SER A 870 16.21 -19.52 -37.92
C SER A 870 16.77 -20.85 -38.44
N GLU A 871 17.47 -20.79 -39.60
CA GLU A 871 18.16 -21.91 -40.24
C GLU A 871 19.27 -22.52 -39.34
N GLU A 872 20.00 -21.70 -38.58
CA GLU A 872 20.96 -22.19 -37.58
C GLU A 872 20.27 -22.90 -36.41
N SER A 873 19.04 -22.50 -36.04
CA SER A 873 18.25 -23.19 -35.01
C SER A 873 17.78 -24.55 -35.51
N TYR A 874 17.25 -24.61 -36.74
CA TYR A 874 16.85 -25.87 -37.41
C TYR A 874 17.98 -26.90 -37.45
N HIS A 875 19.19 -26.48 -37.83
CA HIS A 875 20.35 -27.38 -37.83
C HIS A 875 20.80 -27.83 -36.43
N GLN A 876 20.63 -26.99 -35.40
CA GLN A 876 20.92 -27.36 -34.01
C GLN A 876 19.86 -28.31 -33.43
N GLU A 877 18.58 -28.02 -33.63
CA GLU A 877 17.45 -28.85 -33.19
C GLU A 877 17.52 -30.25 -33.84
N ARG A 878 17.80 -30.35 -35.15
CA ARG A 878 18.02 -31.63 -35.84
C ARG A 878 19.22 -32.40 -35.29
N ALA A 879 20.33 -31.72 -34.99
CA ALA A 879 21.51 -32.37 -34.40
C ALA A 879 21.21 -32.91 -32.99
N LEU A 880 20.45 -32.15 -32.18
CA LEU A 880 20.01 -32.56 -30.85
C LEU A 880 19.10 -33.79 -30.92
N ALA A 881 18.10 -33.78 -31.81
CA ALA A 881 17.18 -34.91 -32.03
C ALA A 881 17.93 -36.20 -32.44
N VAL A 882 19.00 -36.10 -33.24
CA VAL A 882 19.88 -37.25 -33.58
C VAL A 882 20.63 -37.79 -32.36
N LEU A 883 21.04 -36.93 -31.41
CA LEU A 883 21.67 -37.37 -30.15
C LEU A 883 20.65 -38.05 -29.22
N VAL A 884 19.42 -37.51 -29.16
CA VAL A 884 18.30 -38.09 -28.39
C VAL A 884 17.97 -39.50 -28.90
N LEU A 885 17.79 -39.68 -30.21
CA LEU A 885 17.51 -41.00 -30.79
C LEU A 885 18.62 -42.03 -30.53
N LYS A 886 19.90 -41.61 -30.56
CA LYS A 886 21.02 -42.48 -30.14
C LYS A 886 20.94 -42.86 -28.66
N LYS A 887 20.55 -41.92 -27.78
CA LYS A 887 20.41 -42.17 -26.34
C LYS A 887 19.23 -43.09 -26.04
N MET A 888 18.08 -42.92 -26.70
CA MET A 888 16.92 -43.81 -26.57
C MET A 888 17.22 -45.27 -26.95
N VAL A 889 18.13 -45.51 -27.90
CA VAL A 889 18.65 -46.86 -28.20
C VAL A 889 19.57 -47.37 -27.08
N LYS A 890 20.46 -46.53 -26.55
CA LYS A 890 21.38 -46.88 -25.45
C LYS A 890 20.65 -47.17 -24.14
N ASP A 891 19.55 -46.46 -23.89
CA ASP A 891 18.66 -46.63 -22.74
C ASP A 891 17.65 -47.79 -22.93
N ASN A 892 17.69 -48.50 -24.07
CA ASN A 892 16.83 -49.64 -24.45
C ASN A 892 15.32 -49.31 -24.56
N ILE A 893 14.98 -48.04 -24.87
CA ILE A 893 13.62 -47.60 -25.15
C ILE A 893 13.23 -47.99 -26.59
N LEU A 894 14.17 -47.79 -27.54
CA LEU A 894 13.99 -48.10 -28.96
C LEU A 894 14.96 -49.19 -29.43
N MET A 895 14.45 -50.13 -30.21
CA MET A 895 15.25 -51.11 -30.94
C MET A 895 15.57 -50.58 -32.34
N ALA A 896 16.86 -50.48 -32.67
CA ALA A 896 17.34 -50.04 -33.97
C ALA A 896 17.59 -51.24 -34.90
N LEU A 897 16.66 -51.50 -35.80
CA LEU A 897 16.80 -52.51 -36.86
C LEU A 897 17.67 -51.92 -37.99
N ARG A 898 18.78 -52.61 -38.30
CA ARG A 898 19.57 -52.39 -39.51
C ARG A 898 19.33 -53.54 -40.48
N GLY A 899 19.03 -53.23 -41.74
CA GLY A 899 18.85 -54.22 -42.78
C GLY A 899 20.15 -54.89 -43.24
N GLU A 900 20.65 -55.87 -42.50
CA GLU A 900 21.77 -56.71 -42.94
C GLU A 900 21.33 -57.80 -43.93
N GLY A 901 21.40 -57.45 -45.22
CA GLY A 901 21.83 -58.36 -46.29
C GLY A 901 21.11 -59.69 -46.48
N LEU A 902 19.96 -59.68 -47.16
CA LEU A 902 19.63 -60.79 -48.07
C LEU A 902 20.49 -60.67 -49.32
N VAL A 903 21.33 -61.67 -49.58
CA VAL A 903 22.25 -61.69 -50.74
C VAL A 903 21.60 -62.43 -51.90
N ASP A 904 20.93 -61.70 -52.80
CA ASP A 904 20.42 -62.25 -54.05
C ASP A 904 21.55 -62.71 -54.97
N GLU A 905 21.29 -63.78 -55.74
CA GLU A 905 22.30 -64.56 -56.48
C GLU A 905 22.90 -63.85 -57.73
N GLN A 906 22.71 -62.53 -57.87
CA GLN A 906 23.16 -61.73 -59.01
C GLN A 906 23.91 -60.49 -58.51
N GLY A 907 25.24 -60.65 -58.38
CA GLY A 907 26.12 -59.70 -57.70
C GLY A 907 26.22 -58.32 -58.35
N ALA A 908 25.39 -57.39 -57.89
CA ALA A 908 25.49 -55.95 -58.15
C ALA A 908 25.43 -55.19 -56.81
N SER A 909 26.59 -54.86 -56.24
CA SER A 909 26.69 -54.18 -54.95
C SER A 909 26.36 -52.68 -55.04
N SER A 910 25.07 -52.33 -54.95
CA SER A 910 24.63 -50.94 -54.76
C SER A 910 24.87 -50.50 -53.32
N SER A 911 25.81 -49.58 -53.10
CA SER A 911 26.11 -48.99 -51.79
C SER A 911 25.06 -47.94 -51.40
N ALA A 912 23.81 -48.37 -51.21
CA ALA A 912 22.81 -47.59 -50.51
C ALA A 912 23.15 -47.55 -49.01
N SER A 913 22.98 -46.39 -48.38
CA SER A 913 23.10 -46.25 -46.92
C SER A 913 22.06 -47.13 -46.24
N ALA A 914 22.49 -48.04 -45.37
CA ALA A 914 21.60 -48.93 -44.64
C ALA A 914 20.60 -48.11 -43.80
N ALA A 915 19.33 -48.11 -44.21
CA ALA A 915 18.26 -47.43 -43.49
C ALA A 915 18.15 -48.02 -42.08
N VAL A 916 18.25 -47.16 -41.07
CA VAL A 916 17.98 -47.52 -39.68
C VAL A 916 16.49 -47.33 -39.46
N VAL A 917 15.84 -48.43 -39.08
CA VAL A 917 14.41 -48.49 -38.74
C VAL A 917 14.27 -48.61 -37.23
N TYR A 918 13.38 -47.82 -36.64
CA TYR A 918 13.10 -47.85 -35.20
C TYR A 918 11.77 -48.54 -34.90
N VAL A 919 11.80 -49.39 -33.87
CA VAL A 919 10.63 -50.09 -33.30
C VAL A 919 10.71 -49.99 -31.77
N LEU A 920 9.58 -49.97 -31.07
CA LEU A 920 9.55 -49.96 -29.61
C LEU A 920 10.15 -51.24 -29.02
N HIS A 921 10.86 -51.11 -27.90
CA HIS A 921 11.41 -52.26 -27.21
C HIS A 921 10.33 -52.95 -26.35
N PRO A 922 10.13 -54.29 -26.42
CA PRO A 922 8.98 -54.98 -25.81
C PRO A 922 8.94 -55.02 -24.28
N ASN A 923 9.89 -54.39 -23.58
CA ASN A 923 9.85 -54.16 -22.13
C ASN A 923 9.44 -52.72 -21.75
N CYS A 924 9.17 -51.83 -22.73
CA CYS A 924 8.79 -50.45 -22.45
C CYS A 924 7.29 -50.38 -22.10
N ALA A 925 6.97 -49.99 -20.86
CA ALA A 925 5.60 -49.70 -20.45
C ALA A 925 5.25 -48.26 -20.88
N VAL A 926 4.27 -48.12 -21.77
CA VAL A 926 3.84 -46.83 -22.36
C VAL A 926 3.20 -45.88 -21.32
N GLU A 927 2.96 -46.35 -20.08
CA GLU A 927 2.29 -45.60 -19.00
C GLU A 927 3.24 -44.97 -17.97
N GLU A 928 4.57 -45.15 -18.06
CA GLU A 928 5.53 -44.76 -16.98
C GLU A 928 6.54 -43.62 -17.31
N PHE A 929 6.39 -42.88 -18.42
CA PHE A 929 7.29 -41.76 -18.80
C PHE A 929 6.55 -40.49 -19.24
#